data_AF-A0A062USM9-F1
#
_entry.id   AF-A0A062USM9-F1
#
_cell.length_a   1.000
_cell.length_b   1.000
_cell.length_c   1.000
_cell.angle_alpha   90.00
_cell.angle_beta   90.00
_cell.angle_gamma   90.00
#
_symmetry.space_group_name_H-M   'P 1'
#
loop_
_entity.id
_entity.type
_entity.pdbx_description
1 polymer ?
#
loop_
_entity_poly.entity_id
_entity_poly.type
_entity_poly.pdbx_seq_one_letter_code
_entity_poly.pdbx_strand_id
1 'polypeptide(L)'
;MLAVLNVEWRPGWPRWSGLGKEDLWLGVFVLCIASLGALAVAVTDLENTEAVSGWLAWSLIIALPLAAYVALSLFVIGKRWEATHKDDAPGTEEQPAFHAAFVFLFLLLSVLAWIAFGPNVPFGAWPWPVDLTHPVQRSIYLGAIGAGFLPLLYGFHLVATEAGGKGHRNYFKHPEGPVSMATLLGGVALIGAIGTGAWAAGEQVFSMEQNFGLVIMALVVMGFLAFIFLPHLSSLIGERDDTEKPKVAPAGFALHPGYLVSGLDAAMVRLLAPLSGATQGGLMVPQLILLLIMLPLSAMGYALPHPWGLAPIAIASLIIFGLGRRWAWVEDDREKALRIQTTRSDQFRIGFANDLRDEALMGYAWLFVLVPLALRQIQMHFDLFEPVDPVILTGAAQSTGLVEWLKFFGTELAKGVPIVDWVDIYDVTQEEPFIPKGAAARHIVFISRLLVDVVLIAALLQAFGIMQRNKAQKRLFEAGQIDFFDPFLESHFFRQAHRGTDPVYSNRAKVSDKFSNLIASHVEKSIAQFRGGVPYSLQRLNELISSKSEHERQVANWVVWKYDLLVGSVEDRMGRLEQRWSDILELPEALEQWDENPQWRNRQRMDFERILNDARFERTDYWREPRSKSLSALLKHVHGKPDFIEARKAAYAILSTSPSLHAVRALAARVISPEVAETLPQMSKESALAWSFEAEPKDAERALALDSLGDIVELMNTTTLTSKKTTRAFVEAVCEHVLTTPGKMSQAAARRVLDKLKGFKREI
;
A
#
# COMPACT_ATOMS: atom_id res chain seq x y z
N MET A 1 -14.31 -36.38 6.33
CA MET A 1 -14.22 -35.31 7.36
C MET A 1 -14.85 -34.00 6.89
N LEU A 2 -14.38 -33.36 5.81
CA LEU A 2 -14.99 -32.13 5.26
C LEU A 2 -16.44 -32.31 4.73
N ALA A 3 -16.74 -33.45 4.10
CA ALA A 3 -18.10 -33.79 3.69
C ALA A 3 -19.08 -34.02 4.87
N VAL A 4 -18.56 -34.40 6.04
CA VAL A 4 -19.36 -34.60 7.26
C VAL A 4 -19.71 -33.25 7.92
N LEU A 5 -18.95 -32.20 7.60
CA LEU A 5 -19.13 -30.83 8.13
C LEU A 5 -19.99 -29.93 7.24
N ASN A 6 -20.53 -30.46 6.12
CA ASN A 6 -21.32 -29.69 5.15
C ASN A 6 -20.63 -28.39 4.67
N VAL A 7 -19.29 -28.41 4.62
CA VAL A 7 -18.48 -27.33 4.07
C VAL A 7 -18.24 -27.66 2.59
N GLU A 8 -18.90 -26.92 1.69
CA GLU A 8 -18.53 -26.92 0.27
C GLU A 8 -17.10 -26.37 0.13
N TRP A 9 -16.11 -27.26 0.10
CA TRP A 9 -14.76 -26.91 -0.31
C TRP A 9 -14.77 -26.66 -1.82
N ARG A 10 -14.88 -25.38 -2.21
CA ARG A 10 -14.58 -24.94 -3.57
C ARG A 10 -13.12 -24.47 -3.58
N PRO A 11 -12.13 -25.33 -3.87
CA PRO A 11 -10.77 -24.85 -4.07
C PRO A 11 -10.79 -23.99 -5.33
N GLY A 12 -10.91 -22.68 -5.15
CA GLY A 12 -10.43 -21.75 -6.15
C GLY A 12 -8.95 -22.00 -6.26
N TRP A 13 -8.53 -22.79 -7.24
CA TRP A 13 -7.12 -22.85 -7.63
C TRP A 13 -6.65 -21.40 -7.80
N PRO A 14 -5.56 -20.98 -7.12
CA PRO A 14 -5.05 -19.63 -7.33
C PRO A 14 -4.82 -19.47 -8.83
N ARG A 15 -5.18 -18.33 -9.42
CA ARG A 15 -4.91 -18.08 -10.85
C ARG A 15 -3.39 -17.84 -11.02
N TRP A 16 -2.59 -18.92 -10.93
CA TRP A 16 -1.13 -18.91 -11.10
C TRP A 16 -0.71 -18.59 -12.54
N SER A 17 -1.58 -18.87 -13.51
CA SER A 17 -1.27 -18.76 -14.93
C SER A 17 -1.46 -17.33 -15.44
N GLY A 18 -0.73 -16.40 -14.84
CA GLY A 18 -0.34 -15.19 -15.56
C GLY A 18 0.69 -15.49 -16.65
N LEU A 19 1.35 -16.66 -16.61
CA LEU A 19 2.29 -17.13 -17.64
C LEU A 19 1.61 -17.14 -19.01
N GLY A 20 2.01 -16.22 -19.89
CA GLY A 20 1.67 -16.36 -21.31
C GLY A 20 2.29 -17.64 -21.84
N LYS A 21 1.66 -18.28 -22.84
CA LYS A 21 2.25 -19.45 -23.52
C LYS A 21 3.70 -19.17 -23.96
N GLU A 22 3.98 -17.95 -24.37
CA GLU A 22 5.30 -17.46 -24.78
C GLU A 22 6.34 -17.48 -23.64
N ASP A 23 5.96 -17.05 -22.43
CA ASP A 23 6.86 -17.02 -21.26
C ASP A 23 7.26 -18.45 -20.84
N LEU A 24 6.32 -19.39 -20.98
CA LEU A 24 6.50 -20.81 -20.64
C LEU A 24 7.40 -21.51 -21.68
N TRP A 25 7.21 -21.22 -22.97
CA TRP A 25 8.08 -21.73 -24.04
C TRP A 25 9.50 -21.18 -23.99
N LEU A 26 9.67 -19.90 -23.63
CA LEU A 26 11.00 -19.31 -23.43
C LEU A 26 11.71 -19.96 -22.24
N GLY A 27 10.99 -20.22 -21.15
CA GLY A 27 11.52 -20.96 -20.00
C GLY A 27 11.95 -22.38 -20.35
N VAL A 28 11.12 -23.12 -21.09
CA VAL A 28 11.47 -24.44 -21.62
C VAL A 28 12.70 -24.37 -22.54
N PHE A 29 12.76 -23.40 -23.45
CA PHE A 29 13.88 -23.21 -24.37
C PHE A 29 15.20 -22.91 -23.65
N VAL A 30 15.19 -22.00 -22.68
CA VAL A 30 16.37 -21.65 -21.89
C VAL A 30 16.83 -22.82 -21.02
N LEU A 31 15.90 -23.57 -20.42
CA LEU A 31 16.20 -24.80 -19.68
C LEU A 31 16.74 -25.91 -20.60
N CYS A 32 16.23 -26.04 -21.82
CA CYS A 32 16.77 -26.96 -22.82
C CYS A 32 18.19 -26.57 -23.24
N ILE A 33 18.50 -25.28 -23.42
CA ILE A 33 19.85 -24.81 -23.73
C ILE A 33 20.80 -25.05 -22.55
N ALA A 34 20.37 -24.74 -21.32
CA ALA A 34 21.15 -25.03 -20.11
C ALA A 34 21.38 -26.53 -19.94
N SER A 35 20.37 -27.36 -20.23
CA SER A 35 20.47 -28.82 -20.20
C SER A 35 21.41 -29.34 -21.29
N LEU A 36 21.36 -28.77 -22.51
CA LEU A 36 22.30 -29.10 -23.59
C LEU A 36 23.73 -28.69 -23.27
N GLY A 37 23.92 -27.55 -22.60
CA GLY A 37 25.23 -27.11 -22.10
C GLY A 37 25.76 -28.05 -21.01
N ALA A 38 24.93 -28.43 -20.04
CA ALA A 38 25.28 -29.40 -19.02
C ALA A 38 25.55 -30.79 -19.60
N LEU A 39 24.80 -31.21 -20.62
CA LEU A 39 24.97 -32.48 -21.31
C LEU A 39 26.23 -32.47 -22.19
N ALA A 40 26.60 -31.35 -22.81
CA ALA A 40 27.87 -31.20 -23.52
C ALA A 40 29.08 -31.28 -22.57
N VAL A 41 28.96 -30.75 -21.35
CA VAL A 41 29.98 -30.92 -20.30
C VAL A 41 30.01 -32.36 -19.77
N ALA A 42 28.86 -33.01 -19.63
CA ALA A 42 28.79 -34.42 -19.22
C ALA A 42 29.29 -35.40 -20.30
N VAL A 43 29.12 -35.08 -21.59
CA VAL A 43 29.68 -35.87 -22.70
C VAL A 43 31.21 -35.71 -22.76
N THR A 44 31.74 -34.54 -22.45
CA THR A 44 33.19 -34.34 -22.33
C THR A 44 33.80 -35.01 -21.08
N ASP A 45 33.01 -35.25 -20.03
CA ASP A 45 33.37 -36.06 -18.85
C ASP A 45 33.52 -37.55 -19.19
N LEU A 46 32.61 -38.10 -20.01
CA LEU A 46 32.65 -39.50 -20.45
C LEU A 46 33.86 -39.81 -21.34
N GLU A 47 34.38 -38.82 -22.08
CA GLU A 47 35.55 -38.98 -22.95
C GLU A 47 36.90 -38.78 -22.21
N ASN A 48 36.92 -38.09 -21.06
CA ASN A 48 38.15 -37.78 -20.34
C ASN A 48 37.90 -37.51 -18.83
N THR A 49 37.80 -38.58 -18.05
CA THR A 49 37.42 -38.57 -16.62
C THR A 49 38.35 -37.74 -15.71
N GLU A 50 39.59 -37.47 -16.12
CA GLU A 50 40.52 -36.60 -15.39
C GLU A 50 40.32 -35.10 -15.71
N ALA A 51 39.78 -34.75 -16.88
CA ALA A 51 39.72 -33.36 -17.37
C ALA A 51 38.56 -32.53 -16.77
N VAL A 52 37.49 -33.18 -16.30
CA VAL A 52 36.25 -32.54 -15.80
C VAL A 52 36.16 -32.55 -14.27
N SER A 53 37.06 -33.24 -13.58
CA SER A 53 37.19 -33.16 -12.11
C SER A 53 37.67 -31.78 -11.59
N GLY A 54 38.06 -30.87 -12.50
CA GLY A 54 38.55 -29.54 -12.18
C GLY A 54 37.45 -28.53 -11.82
N TRP A 55 37.79 -27.57 -10.96
CA TRP A 55 36.92 -26.46 -10.54
C TRP A 55 36.28 -25.67 -11.70
N LEU A 56 36.91 -25.66 -12.89
CA LEU A 56 36.43 -25.01 -14.11
C LEU A 56 35.16 -25.65 -14.69
N ALA A 57 35.09 -26.98 -14.73
CA ALA A 57 33.90 -27.69 -15.21
C ALA A 57 32.72 -27.49 -14.25
N TRP A 58 32.98 -27.56 -12.95
CA TRP A 58 32.02 -27.24 -11.90
C TRP A 58 31.49 -25.81 -12.00
N SER A 59 32.39 -24.86 -12.26
CA SER A 59 32.02 -23.46 -12.48
C SER A 59 31.09 -23.31 -13.67
N LEU A 60 31.34 -24.01 -14.79
CA LEU A 60 30.49 -23.98 -15.96
C LEU A 60 29.13 -24.66 -15.73
N ILE A 61 29.09 -25.78 -15.01
CA ILE A 61 27.86 -26.54 -14.70
C ILE A 61 26.91 -25.74 -13.80
N ILE A 62 27.40 -24.97 -12.83
CA ILE A 62 26.55 -24.08 -12.02
C ILE A 62 26.30 -22.75 -12.76
N ALA A 63 27.34 -22.12 -13.29
CA ALA A 63 27.25 -20.74 -13.77
C ALA A 63 26.39 -20.60 -15.03
N LEU A 64 26.40 -21.57 -15.96
CA LEU A 64 25.58 -21.49 -17.17
C LEU A 64 24.07 -21.58 -16.86
N PRO A 65 23.57 -22.57 -16.10
CA PRO A 65 22.17 -22.58 -15.65
C PRO A 65 21.80 -21.38 -14.80
N LEU A 66 22.70 -20.91 -13.92
CA LEU A 66 22.47 -19.73 -13.09
C LEU A 66 22.37 -18.45 -13.93
N ALA A 67 23.26 -18.25 -14.90
CA ALA A 67 23.22 -17.11 -15.82
C ALA A 67 21.97 -17.15 -16.69
N ALA A 68 21.60 -18.34 -17.17
CA ALA A 68 20.36 -18.57 -17.92
C ALA A 68 19.12 -18.24 -17.08
N TYR A 69 19.08 -18.68 -15.81
CA TYR A 69 18.05 -18.33 -14.83
C TYR A 69 17.97 -16.80 -14.60
N VAL A 70 19.11 -16.14 -14.36
CA VAL A 70 19.17 -14.70 -14.13
C VAL A 70 18.65 -13.94 -15.33
N ALA A 71 19.13 -14.27 -16.54
CA ALA A 71 18.71 -13.62 -17.78
C ALA A 71 17.21 -13.78 -18.03
N LEU A 72 16.68 -15.00 -17.89
CA LEU A 72 15.25 -15.29 -18.06
C LEU A 72 14.40 -14.53 -17.04
N SER A 73 14.81 -14.54 -15.77
CA SER A 73 14.08 -13.87 -14.70
C SER A 73 14.07 -12.35 -14.88
N LEU A 74 15.21 -11.77 -15.29
CA LEU A 74 15.29 -10.34 -15.61
C LEU A 74 14.40 -9.97 -16.81
N PHE A 75 14.36 -10.80 -17.85
CA PHE A 75 13.48 -10.59 -19.00
C PHE A 75 12.00 -10.62 -18.60
N VAL A 76 11.59 -11.61 -17.81
CA VAL A 76 10.20 -11.72 -17.31
C VAL A 76 9.83 -10.52 -16.44
N ILE A 77 10.73 -10.08 -15.56
CA ILE A 77 10.53 -8.91 -14.71
C ILE A 77 10.38 -7.64 -15.56
N GLY A 78 11.24 -7.44 -16.55
CA GLY A 78 11.18 -6.30 -17.47
C GLY A 78 9.84 -6.25 -18.22
N LYS A 79 9.42 -7.36 -18.83
CA LYS A 79 8.13 -7.46 -19.55
C LYS A 79 6.94 -7.18 -18.63
N ARG A 80 6.96 -7.69 -17.38
CA ARG A 80 5.89 -7.46 -16.40
C ARG A 80 5.86 -6.01 -15.92
N TRP A 81 7.03 -5.42 -15.70
CA TRP A 81 7.16 -4.02 -15.32
C TRP A 81 6.59 -3.09 -16.38
N GLU A 82 6.93 -3.31 -17.66
CA GLU A 82 6.40 -2.50 -18.77
C GLU A 82 4.88 -2.64 -18.96
N ALA A 83 4.33 -3.83 -18.70
CA ALA A 83 2.90 -4.08 -18.78
C ALA A 83 2.10 -3.53 -17.58
N THR A 84 2.77 -3.11 -16.52
CA THR A 84 2.11 -2.60 -15.31
C THR A 84 1.73 -1.14 -15.55
N HIS A 85 0.41 -0.87 -15.44
CA HIS A 85 -0.07 0.51 -15.44
C HIS A 85 0.59 1.24 -14.28
N LYS A 86 1.11 2.45 -14.52
CA LYS A 86 1.76 3.30 -13.52
C LYS A 86 0.78 4.41 -13.14
N ASP A 87 0.13 4.25 -12.01
CA ASP A 87 -0.75 5.27 -11.44
C ASP A 87 0.11 6.37 -10.80
N ASP A 88 -0.11 7.62 -11.19
CA ASP A 88 0.59 8.80 -10.64
C ASP A 88 0.06 9.19 -9.24
N ALA A 89 -0.86 8.40 -8.67
CA ALA A 89 -1.43 8.66 -7.35
C ALA A 89 -0.35 8.65 -6.24
N PRO A 90 -0.24 9.72 -5.43
CA PRO A 90 0.78 9.83 -4.41
C PRO A 90 0.56 8.81 -3.28
N GLY A 91 1.65 8.15 -2.88
CA GLY A 91 1.68 7.27 -1.70
C GLY A 91 1.26 5.81 -1.92
N THR A 92 1.11 5.36 -3.17
CA THR A 92 0.78 3.96 -3.49
C THR A 92 1.92 3.28 -4.24
N GLU A 93 2.58 2.29 -3.61
CA GLU A 93 3.49 1.38 -4.32
C GLU A 93 2.68 0.40 -5.17
N GLU A 94 2.67 0.56 -6.49
CA GLU A 94 2.11 -0.44 -7.39
C GLU A 94 3.05 -1.62 -7.55
N GLN A 95 2.56 -2.81 -7.22
CA GLN A 95 3.35 -4.03 -7.21
C GLN A 95 2.99 -4.90 -8.43
N PRO A 96 3.88 -4.99 -9.44
CA PRO A 96 3.73 -5.95 -10.53
C PRO A 96 3.71 -7.40 -10.00
N ALA A 97 2.94 -8.24 -10.70
CA ALA A 97 2.89 -9.68 -10.43
C ALA A 97 4.16 -10.37 -10.95
N PHE A 98 5.10 -10.66 -10.05
CA PHE A 98 6.36 -11.35 -10.33
C PHE A 98 6.31 -12.86 -10.03
N HIS A 99 5.11 -13.48 -10.02
CA HIS A 99 4.91 -14.89 -9.64
C HIS A 99 5.85 -15.86 -10.36
N ALA A 100 6.09 -15.66 -11.66
CA ALA A 100 6.99 -16.51 -12.45
C ALA A 100 8.45 -16.45 -11.98
N ALA A 101 8.95 -15.26 -11.64
CA ALA A 101 10.31 -15.10 -11.10
C ALA A 101 10.45 -15.77 -9.72
N PHE A 102 9.39 -15.75 -8.89
CA PHE A 102 9.35 -16.50 -7.63
C PHE A 102 9.33 -18.01 -7.82
N VAL A 103 8.59 -18.53 -8.80
CA VAL A 103 8.61 -19.96 -9.15
C VAL A 103 10.00 -20.38 -9.60
N PHE A 104 10.66 -19.59 -10.46
CA PHE A 104 12.02 -19.89 -10.88
C PHE A 104 13.02 -19.83 -9.71
N LEU A 105 12.89 -18.85 -8.80
CA LEU A 105 13.70 -18.80 -7.57
C LEU A 105 13.49 -20.07 -6.73
N PHE A 106 12.24 -20.47 -6.50
CA PHE A 106 11.94 -21.69 -5.75
C PHE A 106 12.58 -22.93 -6.38
N LEU A 107 12.46 -23.09 -7.69
CA LEU A 107 13.07 -24.21 -8.41
C LEU A 107 14.60 -24.19 -8.26
N LEU A 108 15.24 -23.03 -8.41
CA LEU A 108 16.68 -22.88 -8.20
C LEU A 108 17.08 -23.25 -6.77
N LEU A 109 16.41 -22.71 -5.76
CA LEU A 109 16.70 -23.00 -4.35
C LEU A 109 16.45 -24.48 -4.01
N SER A 110 15.46 -25.11 -4.64
CA SER A 110 15.17 -26.54 -4.46
C SER A 110 16.26 -27.43 -5.09
N VAL A 111 16.77 -27.06 -6.27
CA VAL A 111 17.92 -27.74 -6.89
C VAL A 111 19.17 -27.56 -6.03
N LEU A 112 19.44 -26.36 -5.52
CA LEU A 112 20.55 -26.11 -4.61
C LEU A 112 20.40 -26.91 -3.31
N ALA A 113 19.20 -26.97 -2.73
CA ALA A 113 18.93 -27.81 -1.57
C ALA A 113 19.18 -29.29 -1.88
N TRP A 114 18.69 -29.79 -3.02
CA TRP A 114 18.95 -31.17 -3.46
C TRP A 114 20.45 -31.44 -3.62
N ILE A 115 21.22 -30.52 -4.22
CA ILE A 115 22.68 -30.62 -4.30
C ILE A 115 23.32 -30.76 -2.91
N ALA A 116 22.84 -30.00 -1.91
CA ALA A 116 23.35 -30.11 -0.53
C ALA A 116 22.95 -31.44 0.16
N PHE A 117 21.80 -32.02 -0.16
CA PHE A 117 21.37 -33.33 0.37
C PHE A 117 21.93 -34.52 -0.41
N GLY A 118 22.40 -34.31 -1.64
CA GLY A 118 22.79 -35.35 -2.60
C GLY A 118 23.65 -36.48 -2.04
N PRO A 119 24.65 -36.22 -1.18
CA PRO A 119 25.47 -37.27 -0.56
C PRO A 119 24.69 -38.22 0.37
N ASN A 120 23.55 -37.78 0.91
CA ASN A 120 22.79 -38.45 1.97
C ASN A 120 21.46 -39.07 1.47
N VAL A 121 21.13 -38.97 0.18
CA VAL A 121 19.85 -39.47 -0.39
C VAL A 121 20.08 -40.74 -1.20
N PRO A 122 19.66 -41.93 -0.72
CA PRO A 122 20.01 -43.22 -1.33
C PRO A 122 19.38 -43.51 -2.70
N PHE A 123 18.28 -42.84 -3.07
CA PHE A 123 17.53 -43.10 -4.32
C PHE A 123 17.53 -41.91 -5.29
N GLY A 124 18.31 -40.87 -5.00
CA GLY A 124 18.30 -39.61 -5.75
C GLY A 124 19.61 -38.85 -5.58
N ALA A 125 20.73 -39.56 -5.51
CA ALA A 125 22.04 -38.93 -5.47
C ALA A 125 22.23 -38.06 -6.71
N TRP A 126 22.78 -36.86 -6.51
CA TRP A 126 23.11 -35.97 -7.61
C TRP A 126 24.08 -36.69 -8.56
N PRO A 127 23.88 -36.61 -9.89
CA PRO A 127 24.62 -37.43 -10.85
C PRO A 127 26.13 -37.13 -10.89
N TRP A 128 26.58 -36.03 -10.28
CA TRP A 128 27.98 -35.61 -10.23
C TRP A 128 28.51 -35.58 -8.79
N PRO A 129 29.79 -35.91 -8.54
CA PRO A 129 30.39 -35.82 -7.22
C PRO A 129 30.46 -34.35 -6.78
N VAL A 130 29.68 -33.99 -5.75
CA VAL A 130 29.68 -32.67 -5.11
C VAL A 130 30.38 -32.76 -3.76
N ASP A 131 31.46 -32.01 -3.58
CA ASP A 131 32.12 -31.87 -2.29
C ASP A 131 32.07 -30.42 -1.82
N LEU A 132 31.04 -30.11 -1.03
CA LEU A 132 30.84 -28.78 -0.44
C LEU A 132 31.83 -28.46 0.69
N THR A 133 32.72 -29.39 1.05
CA THR A 133 33.87 -29.10 1.91
C THR A 133 35.00 -28.39 1.14
N HIS A 134 35.09 -28.61 -0.18
CA HIS A 134 36.07 -27.96 -1.04
C HIS A 134 35.77 -26.44 -1.17
N PRO A 135 36.75 -25.55 -0.90
CA PRO A 135 36.50 -24.11 -0.76
C PRO A 135 35.96 -23.44 -2.03
N VAL A 136 36.41 -23.89 -3.20
CA VAL A 136 35.96 -23.33 -4.49
C VAL A 136 34.52 -23.72 -4.81
N GLN A 137 34.17 -25.00 -4.70
CA GLN A 137 32.80 -25.49 -4.94
C GLN A 137 31.82 -24.84 -3.96
N ARG A 138 32.23 -24.72 -2.69
CA ARG A 138 31.48 -24.01 -1.66
C ARG A 138 31.24 -22.54 -1.97
N SER A 139 32.27 -21.82 -2.42
CA SER A 139 32.15 -20.39 -2.74
C SER A 139 31.23 -20.16 -3.94
N ILE A 140 31.31 -21.02 -4.96
CA ILE A 140 30.41 -21.00 -6.12
C ILE A 140 28.98 -21.30 -5.68
N TYR A 141 28.78 -22.30 -4.82
CA TYR A 141 27.46 -22.65 -4.29
C TYR A 141 26.82 -21.52 -3.48
N LEU A 142 27.56 -20.89 -2.56
CA LEU A 142 27.09 -19.73 -1.80
C LEU A 142 26.82 -18.52 -2.71
N GLY A 143 27.69 -18.30 -3.71
CA GLY A 143 27.49 -17.30 -4.75
C GLY A 143 26.21 -17.55 -5.54
N ALA A 144 25.87 -18.80 -5.85
CA ALA A 144 24.65 -19.17 -6.55
C ALA A 144 23.39 -18.90 -5.72
N ILE A 145 23.41 -19.13 -4.40
CA ILE A 145 22.32 -18.75 -3.50
C ILE A 145 22.09 -17.24 -3.56
N GLY A 146 23.14 -16.44 -3.40
CA GLY A 146 23.03 -14.97 -3.44
C GLY A 146 22.58 -14.45 -4.81
N ALA A 147 23.17 -14.98 -5.88
CA ALA A 147 22.81 -14.62 -7.26
C ALA A 147 21.37 -14.97 -7.62
N GLY A 148 20.80 -16.01 -6.99
CA GLY A 148 19.39 -16.39 -7.13
C GLY A 148 18.43 -15.24 -6.83
N PHE A 149 18.73 -14.39 -5.85
CA PHE A 149 17.85 -13.27 -5.48
C PHE A 149 18.02 -12.02 -6.34
N LEU A 150 19.09 -11.92 -7.15
CA LEU A 150 19.41 -10.71 -7.92
C LEU A 150 18.29 -10.26 -8.88
N PRO A 151 17.62 -11.14 -9.65
CA PRO A 151 16.56 -10.70 -10.54
C PRO A 151 15.40 -10.04 -9.78
N LEU A 152 14.96 -10.65 -8.67
CA LEU A 152 13.87 -10.10 -7.84
C LEU A 152 14.29 -8.79 -7.16
N LEU A 153 15.53 -8.71 -6.65
CA LEU A 153 16.08 -7.46 -6.11
C LEU A 153 16.06 -6.33 -7.16
N TYR A 154 16.40 -6.65 -8.42
CA TYR A 154 16.31 -5.70 -9.53
C TYR A 154 14.86 -5.28 -9.82
N GLY A 155 13.91 -6.23 -9.83
CA GLY A 155 12.49 -5.92 -9.98
C GLY A 155 11.95 -4.99 -8.90
N PHE A 156 12.28 -5.26 -7.63
CA PHE A 156 11.86 -4.42 -6.51
C PHE A 156 12.60 -3.10 -6.45
N HIS A 157 13.84 -3.04 -6.94
CA HIS A 157 14.53 -1.78 -7.17
C HIS A 157 13.76 -0.88 -8.14
N LEU A 158 13.26 -1.41 -9.27
CA LEU A 158 12.45 -0.64 -10.22
C LEU A 158 11.17 -0.09 -9.56
N VAL A 159 10.45 -0.93 -8.81
CA VAL A 159 9.24 -0.53 -8.07
C VAL A 159 9.55 0.57 -7.07
N ALA A 160 10.61 0.40 -6.27
CA ALA A 160 11.01 1.38 -5.26
C ALA A 160 11.46 2.71 -5.88
N THR A 161 12.09 2.68 -7.06
CA THR A 161 12.50 3.90 -7.77
C THR A 161 11.31 4.69 -8.32
N GLU A 162 10.27 4.00 -8.82
CA GLU A 162 9.05 4.65 -9.31
C GLU A 162 8.25 5.27 -8.15
N ALA A 163 8.10 4.52 -7.05
CA ALA A 163 7.39 4.98 -5.86
C ALA A 163 8.05 6.19 -5.16
N GLY A 164 9.35 6.41 -5.37
CA GLY A 164 10.06 7.61 -4.90
C GLY A 164 9.59 8.91 -5.55
N GLY A 165 8.91 8.84 -6.70
CA GLY A 165 8.41 10.00 -7.44
C GLY A 165 9.50 10.93 -7.98
N LYS A 166 9.11 11.86 -8.86
CA LYS A 166 10.02 12.83 -9.53
C LYS A 166 10.72 13.82 -8.56
N GLY A 167 10.36 13.84 -7.27
CA GLY A 167 10.91 14.73 -6.24
C GLY A 167 11.93 14.10 -5.27
N HIS A 168 11.89 12.78 -5.03
CA HIS A 168 12.84 12.12 -4.12
C HIS A 168 13.84 11.30 -4.92
N ARG A 169 14.94 11.95 -5.31
CA ARG A 169 16.03 11.37 -6.10
C ARG A 169 16.70 10.13 -5.49
N ASN A 170 16.32 9.70 -4.27
CA ASN A 170 16.90 8.53 -3.62
C ASN A 170 15.89 7.87 -2.65
N TYR A 171 15.32 6.72 -3.03
CA TYR A 171 14.35 5.96 -2.22
C TYR A 171 14.98 5.33 -0.96
N PHE A 172 16.30 5.36 -0.83
CA PHE A 172 17.03 5.01 0.39
C PHE A 172 16.99 6.11 1.45
N LYS A 173 16.52 7.33 1.14
CA LYS A 173 16.27 8.32 2.18
C LYS A 173 14.91 8.03 2.82
N HIS A 174 14.89 7.87 4.14
CA HIS A 174 13.65 7.72 4.88
C HIS A 174 12.78 8.99 4.69
N PRO A 175 11.48 8.86 4.40
CA PRO A 175 10.61 10.01 4.08
C PRO A 175 10.55 11.07 5.18
N GLU A 176 10.78 10.67 6.42
CA GLU A 176 10.72 11.54 7.61
C GLU A 176 12.09 12.05 8.07
N GLY A 177 13.15 11.80 7.30
CA GLY A 177 14.51 12.21 7.65
C GLY A 177 15.30 11.16 8.44
N PRO A 178 16.58 11.46 8.76
CA PRO A 178 17.46 10.54 9.46
C PRO A 178 17.01 10.31 10.90
N VAL A 179 17.24 9.09 11.41
CA VAL A 179 17.01 8.76 12.84
C VAL A 179 17.82 9.72 13.71
N SER A 180 17.19 10.27 14.77
CA SER A 180 17.85 11.22 15.66
C SER A 180 19.04 10.58 16.37
N MET A 181 20.14 11.31 16.53
CA MET A 181 21.34 10.78 17.18
C MET A 181 21.06 10.35 18.63
N ALA A 182 20.14 11.03 19.32
CA ALA A 182 19.73 10.71 20.67
C ALA A 182 19.04 9.34 20.76
N THR A 183 18.14 9.01 19.82
CA THR A 183 17.48 7.70 19.80
C THR A 183 18.45 6.58 19.43
N LEU A 184 19.37 6.83 18.51
CA LEU A 184 20.42 5.88 18.14
C LEU A 184 21.36 5.59 19.33
N LEU A 185 21.86 6.63 20.00
CA LEU A 185 22.70 6.49 21.18
C LEU A 185 21.95 5.82 22.34
N GLY A 186 20.67 6.14 22.54
CA GLY A 186 19.82 5.49 23.53
C GLY A 186 19.66 3.98 23.25
N GLY A 187 19.42 3.60 22.00
CA GLY A 187 19.34 2.19 21.59
C GLY A 187 20.67 1.44 21.77
N VAL A 188 21.79 2.05 21.34
CA VAL A 188 23.13 1.47 21.53
C VAL A 188 23.48 1.32 23.01
N ALA A 189 23.16 2.32 23.84
CA ALA A 189 23.37 2.26 25.28
C ALA A 189 22.54 1.15 25.93
N LEU A 190 21.28 0.98 25.52
CA LEU A 190 20.42 -0.09 26.02
C LEU A 190 20.96 -1.47 25.63
N ILE A 191 21.32 -1.68 24.36
CA ILE A 191 21.91 -2.94 23.89
C ILE A 191 23.24 -3.20 24.60
N GLY A 192 24.07 -2.17 24.78
CA GLY A 192 25.32 -2.24 25.52
C GLY A 192 25.13 -2.60 27.00
N ALA A 193 24.11 -2.03 27.67
CA ALA A 193 23.77 -2.35 29.05
C ALA A 193 23.28 -3.81 29.19
N ILE A 194 22.44 -4.27 28.26
CA ILE A 194 21.98 -5.67 28.23
C ILE A 194 23.17 -6.61 27.96
N GLY A 195 24.02 -6.29 26.99
CA GLY A 195 25.19 -7.10 26.64
C GLY A 195 26.23 -7.17 27.75
N THR A 196 26.52 -6.06 28.43
CA THR A 196 27.44 -6.02 29.58
C THR A 196 26.86 -6.74 30.79
N GLY A 197 25.56 -6.60 31.06
CA GLY A 197 24.87 -7.36 32.09
C GLY A 197 24.88 -8.87 31.82
N ALA A 198 24.62 -9.27 30.58
CA ALA A 198 24.70 -10.66 30.15
C ALA A 198 26.12 -11.20 30.32
N TRP A 199 27.15 -10.49 29.82
CA TRP A 199 28.57 -10.84 29.94
C TRP A 199 28.97 -11.08 31.40
N ALA A 200 28.67 -10.13 32.28
CA ALA A 200 29.04 -10.21 33.69
C ALA A 200 28.30 -11.35 34.44
N ALA A 201 27.09 -11.72 34.00
CA ALA A 201 26.36 -12.87 34.52
C ALA A 201 26.95 -14.22 34.05
N GLY A 202 27.38 -14.33 32.80
CA GLY A 202 27.94 -15.59 32.25
C GLY A 202 29.33 -15.94 32.77
N GLU A 203 30.17 -14.93 33.03
CA GLU A 203 31.49 -15.09 33.65
C GLU A 203 31.42 -15.35 35.18
N GLN A 204 30.21 -15.47 35.75
CA GLN A 204 30.00 -15.64 37.19
C GLN A 204 30.73 -14.59 38.05
N VAL A 205 30.98 -13.40 37.49
CA VAL A 205 31.62 -12.27 38.19
C VAL A 205 30.76 -11.84 39.39
N PHE A 206 29.47 -12.17 39.37
CA PHE A 206 28.55 -12.06 40.49
C PHE A 206 28.34 -13.42 41.16
N SER A 207 29.01 -13.69 42.28
CA SER A 207 28.53 -14.61 43.30
C SER A 207 27.92 -13.78 44.44
N MET A 208 26.60 -13.61 44.45
CA MET A 208 25.92 -12.84 45.51
C MET A 208 24.61 -13.53 45.93
N GLU A 209 24.70 -14.32 46.99
CA GLU A 209 23.69 -15.28 47.45
C GLU A 209 22.41 -14.68 48.09
N GLN A 210 22.34 -13.38 48.42
CA GLN A 210 21.23 -12.89 49.26
C GLN A 210 20.37 -11.73 48.73
N ASN A 211 20.85 -10.90 47.80
CA ASN A 211 20.12 -9.70 47.38
C ASN A 211 19.93 -9.55 45.86
N PHE A 212 20.25 -10.59 45.09
CA PHE A 212 20.16 -10.56 43.62
C PHE A 212 18.74 -10.23 43.14
N GLY A 213 17.72 -10.83 43.75
CA GLY A 213 16.32 -10.55 43.44
C GLY A 213 15.96 -9.08 43.68
N LEU A 214 16.44 -8.46 44.77
CA LEU A 214 16.21 -7.05 45.08
C LEU A 214 16.92 -6.11 44.09
N VAL A 215 18.15 -6.43 43.69
CA VAL A 215 18.92 -5.62 42.73
C VAL A 215 18.33 -5.69 41.33
N ILE A 216 17.96 -6.88 40.86
CA ILE A 216 17.26 -7.04 39.58
C ILE A 216 15.92 -6.32 39.62
N MET A 217 15.14 -6.49 40.68
CA MET A 217 13.83 -5.86 40.78
C MET A 217 13.97 -4.32 40.82
N ALA A 218 14.97 -3.78 41.51
CA ALA A 218 15.29 -2.35 41.47
C ALA A 218 15.73 -1.88 40.07
N LEU A 219 16.57 -2.65 39.35
CA LEU A 219 17.00 -2.34 37.98
C LEU A 219 15.83 -2.38 36.99
N VAL A 220 14.95 -3.37 37.10
CA VAL A 220 13.74 -3.49 36.27
C VAL A 220 12.80 -2.33 36.57
N VAL A 221 12.54 -2.01 37.84
CA VAL A 221 11.72 -0.86 38.24
C VAL A 221 12.33 0.45 37.73
N MET A 222 13.64 0.66 37.90
CA MET A 222 14.33 1.83 37.35
C MET A 222 14.29 1.87 35.83
N GLY A 223 14.39 0.72 35.14
CA GLY A 223 14.27 0.61 33.70
C GLY A 223 12.87 0.98 33.20
N PHE A 224 11.81 0.50 33.86
CA PHE A 224 10.43 0.89 33.58
C PHE A 224 10.19 2.37 33.87
N LEU A 225 10.66 2.90 35.00
CA LEU A 225 10.58 4.33 35.32
C LEU A 225 11.31 5.14 34.26
N ALA A 226 12.53 4.76 33.88
CA ALA A 226 13.29 5.41 32.83
C ALA A 226 12.53 5.39 31.50
N PHE A 227 11.95 4.26 31.08
CA PHE A 227 11.18 4.16 29.84
C PHE A 227 9.90 5.01 29.84
N ILE A 228 9.24 5.14 31.00
CA ILE A 228 8.06 6.00 31.18
C ILE A 228 8.46 7.47 31.13
N PHE A 229 9.56 7.86 31.79
CA PHE A 229 9.98 9.27 31.90
C PHE A 229 10.85 9.77 30.73
N LEU A 230 11.54 8.90 29.99
CA LEU A 230 12.41 9.28 28.86
C LEU A 230 11.66 10.03 27.76
N PRO A 231 10.48 9.57 27.28
CA PRO A 231 9.71 10.28 26.27
C PRO A 231 9.26 11.67 26.75
N HIS A 232 8.94 11.81 28.03
CA HIS A 232 8.58 13.09 28.63
C HIS A 232 9.78 14.04 28.72
N LEU A 233 10.97 13.53 29.08
CA LEU A 233 12.21 14.32 29.05
C LEU A 233 12.60 14.72 27.62
N SER A 234 12.46 13.82 26.65
CA SER A 234 12.76 14.13 25.26
C SER A 234 11.79 15.14 24.67
N SER A 235 10.52 15.14 25.08
CA SER A 235 9.55 16.17 24.66
C SER A 235 9.90 17.56 25.20
N LEU A 236 10.41 17.64 26.44
CA LEU A 236 10.89 18.90 27.04
C LEU A 236 12.17 19.46 26.39
N ILE A 237 12.98 18.58 25.78
CA ILE A 237 14.20 18.96 25.07
C ILE A 237 13.91 19.24 23.58
N GLY A 238 12.96 18.51 22.98
CA GLY A 238 12.60 18.56 21.56
C GLY A 238 11.69 19.71 21.14
N GLU A 239 10.86 20.25 22.05
CA GLU A 239 10.03 21.45 21.76
C GLU A 239 10.84 22.70 21.38
N ARG A 240 12.17 22.68 21.53
CA ARG A 240 13.08 23.76 21.13
C ARG A 240 13.56 23.68 19.67
N ASP A 241 13.49 22.51 19.03
CA ASP A 241 14.03 22.28 17.68
C ASP A 241 12.95 22.20 16.57
N ASP A 242 11.69 21.91 16.91
CA ASP A 242 10.60 21.73 15.92
C ASP A 242 10.13 23.04 15.22
N THR A 243 10.66 24.20 15.61
CA THR A 243 10.36 25.49 14.96
C THR A 243 11.26 25.84 13.77
N GLU A 244 12.36 25.11 13.53
CA GLU A 244 13.23 25.36 12.38
C GLU A 244 13.10 24.25 11.34
N LYS A 245 12.46 24.58 10.21
CA LYS A 245 12.56 23.76 8.99
C LYS A 245 14.06 23.50 8.72
N PRO A 246 14.55 22.25 8.77
CA PRO A 246 15.98 22.00 8.60
C PRO A 246 16.37 22.50 7.21
N LYS A 247 17.25 23.52 7.18
CA LYS A 247 17.90 23.95 5.94
C LYS A 247 18.65 22.75 5.40
N VAL A 248 18.17 22.22 4.28
CA VAL A 248 18.84 21.14 3.55
C VAL A 248 20.19 21.69 3.10
N ALA A 249 21.24 21.39 3.87
CA ALA A 249 22.60 21.70 3.48
C ALA A 249 22.90 20.99 2.15
N PRO A 250 23.41 21.70 1.13
CA PRO A 250 23.68 21.10 -0.16
C PRO A 250 24.88 20.15 -0.03
N ALA A 251 24.69 18.93 -0.52
CA ALA A 251 25.71 18.03 -1.05
C ALA A 251 27.12 18.13 -0.43
N GLY A 252 27.25 17.71 0.83
CA GLY A 252 28.49 17.17 1.37
C GLY A 252 28.20 15.74 1.82
N PHE A 253 28.98 14.76 1.38
CA PHE A 253 28.88 13.35 1.79
C PHE A 253 29.33 13.20 3.26
N ALA A 254 28.65 13.85 4.19
CA ALA A 254 28.79 13.57 5.60
C ALA A 254 27.96 12.30 5.87
N LEU A 255 28.63 11.16 5.99
CA LEU A 255 28.05 9.88 6.45
C LEU A 255 27.56 10.04 7.89
N HIS A 256 26.46 10.76 8.10
CA HIS A 256 25.80 10.80 9.40
C HIS A 256 25.24 9.38 9.67
N PRO A 257 25.53 8.76 10.83
CA PRO A 257 25.07 7.41 11.15
C PRO A 257 23.55 7.24 11.00
N GLY A 258 22.79 8.29 11.31
CA GLY A 258 21.33 8.31 11.12
C GLY A 258 20.88 8.14 9.66
N TYR A 259 21.65 8.61 8.66
CA TYR A 259 21.33 8.37 7.24
C TYR A 259 21.63 6.93 6.83
N LEU A 260 22.68 6.32 7.40
CA LEU A 260 23.02 4.93 7.13
C LEU A 260 21.95 3.99 7.70
N VAL A 261 21.55 4.19 8.96
CA VAL A 261 20.48 3.39 9.59
C VAL A 261 19.15 3.57 8.87
N SER A 262 18.81 4.81 8.50
CA SER A 262 17.64 5.13 7.68
C SER A 262 17.68 4.44 6.32
N GLY A 263 18.85 4.41 5.65
CA GLY A 263 19.02 3.76 4.35
C GLY A 263 18.94 2.24 4.43
N LEU A 264 19.50 1.64 5.48
CA LEU A 264 19.37 0.21 5.75
C LEU A 264 17.93 -0.17 6.03
N ASP A 265 17.19 0.61 6.84
CA ASP A 265 15.77 0.35 7.10
C ASP A 265 14.95 0.45 5.80
N ALA A 266 15.19 1.48 4.98
CA ALA A 266 14.54 1.60 3.67
C ALA A 266 14.87 0.43 2.74
N ALA A 267 16.12 -0.05 2.72
CA ALA A 267 16.53 -1.23 1.95
C ALA A 267 15.85 -2.52 2.46
N MET A 268 15.78 -2.70 3.78
CA MET A 268 15.09 -3.83 4.39
C MET A 268 13.60 -3.85 4.00
N VAL A 269 12.96 -2.69 4.03
CA VAL A 269 11.52 -2.55 3.78
C VAL A 269 11.15 -2.63 2.30
N ARG A 270 11.94 -1.98 1.43
CA ARG A 270 11.61 -1.86 -0.01
C ARG A 270 12.25 -2.93 -0.89
N LEU A 271 13.36 -3.53 -0.46
CA LEU A 271 14.07 -4.55 -1.25
C LEU A 271 13.99 -5.94 -0.61
N LEU A 272 14.30 -6.08 0.68
CA LEU A 272 14.37 -7.40 1.33
C LEU A 272 13.00 -7.97 1.67
N ALA A 273 12.09 -7.16 2.22
CA ALA A 273 10.75 -7.62 2.59
C ALA A 273 9.97 -8.20 1.39
N PRO A 274 9.99 -7.58 0.19
CA PRO A 274 9.31 -8.15 -0.97
C PRO A 274 9.90 -9.48 -1.45
N LEU A 275 11.17 -9.80 -1.15
CA LEU A 275 11.75 -11.12 -1.47
C LEU A 275 11.03 -12.26 -0.75
N SER A 276 10.28 -11.98 0.30
CA SER A 276 9.45 -12.98 0.98
C SER A 276 8.21 -13.38 0.14
N GLY A 277 7.91 -12.65 -0.93
CA GLY A 277 6.67 -12.77 -1.69
C GLY A 277 5.49 -12.03 -1.09
N ALA A 278 5.66 -11.34 0.05
CA ALA A 278 4.55 -10.73 0.78
C ALA A 278 3.85 -9.59 0.03
N THR A 279 4.50 -9.02 -0.99
CA THR A 279 3.91 -7.97 -1.83
C THR A 279 3.11 -8.49 -3.03
N GLN A 280 3.08 -9.81 -3.24
CA GLN A 280 2.47 -10.42 -4.43
C GLN A 280 0.96 -10.60 -4.26
N GLY A 281 0.15 -10.00 -5.14
CA GLY A 281 -1.30 -10.14 -5.07
C GLY A 281 -1.78 -11.58 -5.33
N GLY A 282 -2.80 -12.02 -4.58
CA GLY A 282 -3.50 -13.29 -4.79
C GLY A 282 -3.95 -13.97 -3.49
N LEU A 283 -4.99 -14.79 -3.56
CA LEU A 283 -5.45 -15.56 -2.40
C LEU A 283 -4.40 -16.61 -2.01
N MET A 284 -3.89 -16.56 -0.78
CA MET A 284 -2.86 -17.47 -0.23
C MET A 284 -1.51 -17.45 -0.98
N VAL A 285 -1.36 -16.60 -2.01
CA VAL A 285 -0.14 -16.52 -2.83
C VAL A 285 1.06 -16.00 -2.02
N PRO A 286 0.95 -14.88 -1.27
CA PRO A 286 2.03 -14.41 -0.41
C PRO A 286 2.54 -15.48 0.56
N GLN A 287 1.61 -16.16 1.24
CA GLN A 287 1.91 -17.16 2.26
C GLN A 287 2.63 -18.34 1.64
N LEU A 288 2.16 -18.80 0.49
CA LEU A 288 2.76 -19.93 -0.19
C LEU A 288 4.15 -19.59 -0.75
N ILE A 289 4.36 -18.40 -1.32
CA ILE A 289 5.69 -17.98 -1.78
C ILE A 289 6.67 -17.91 -0.60
N LEU A 290 6.24 -17.33 0.53
CA LEU A 290 7.04 -17.30 1.75
C LEU A 290 7.46 -18.71 2.18
N LEU A 291 6.52 -19.66 2.20
CA LEU A 291 6.78 -21.06 2.52
C LEU A 291 7.74 -21.72 1.51
N LEU A 292 7.54 -21.48 0.21
CA LEU A 292 8.39 -22.01 -0.86
C LEU A 292 9.82 -21.48 -0.79
N ILE A 293 10.06 -20.29 -0.26
CA ILE A 293 11.41 -19.75 -0.07
C ILE A 293 12.03 -20.25 1.23
N MET A 294 11.26 -20.26 2.33
CA MET A 294 11.78 -20.61 3.66
C MET A 294 12.14 -22.08 3.79
N LEU A 295 11.38 -22.99 3.16
CA LEU A 295 11.67 -24.43 3.19
C LEU A 295 13.06 -24.79 2.65
N PRO A 296 13.43 -24.47 1.38
CA PRO A 296 14.74 -24.82 0.85
C PRO A 296 15.87 -24.08 1.56
N LEU A 297 15.68 -22.83 2.02
CA LEU A 297 16.68 -22.12 2.82
C LEU A 297 16.93 -22.82 4.16
N SER A 298 15.88 -23.25 4.86
CA SER A 298 16.00 -24.00 6.11
C SER A 298 16.64 -25.37 5.89
N ALA A 299 16.27 -26.04 4.79
CA ALA A 299 16.81 -27.34 4.41
C ALA A 299 18.31 -27.27 4.08
N MET A 300 18.74 -26.24 3.34
CA MET A 300 20.17 -25.95 3.11
C MET A 300 20.89 -25.58 4.41
N GLY A 301 20.25 -24.80 5.29
CA GLY A 301 20.78 -24.48 6.62
C GLY A 301 21.02 -25.72 7.48
N TYR A 302 20.25 -26.78 7.28
CA TYR A 302 20.46 -28.09 7.90
C TYR A 302 21.56 -28.92 7.22
N ALA A 303 21.53 -29.00 5.88
CA ALA A 303 22.37 -29.93 5.11
C ALA A 303 23.82 -29.46 4.89
N LEU A 304 24.07 -28.15 4.89
CA LEU A 304 25.39 -27.62 4.57
C LEU A 304 26.45 -27.92 5.66
N PRO A 305 27.73 -28.13 5.26
CA PRO A 305 28.83 -28.23 6.20
C PRO A 305 28.93 -27.00 7.09
N HIS A 306 29.19 -27.21 8.37
CA HIS A 306 29.39 -26.15 9.36
C HIS A 306 30.62 -25.29 9.00
N PRO A 307 30.60 -23.96 9.24
CA PRO A 307 29.47 -23.14 9.70
C PRO A 307 28.61 -22.59 8.54
N TRP A 308 28.77 -23.08 7.32
CA TRP A 308 28.23 -22.45 6.10
C TRP A 308 26.72 -22.60 5.95
N GLY A 309 26.09 -23.50 6.71
CA GLY A 309 24.63 -23.51 6.89
C GLY A 309 24.08 -22.22 7.51
N LEU A 310 24.91 -21.42 8.18
CA LEU A 310 24.49 -20.10 8.68
C LEU A 310 24.19 -19.10 7.56
N ALA A 311 24.76 -19.25 6.37
CA ALA A 311 24.53 -18.32 5.26
C ALA A 311 23.06 -18.32 4.77
N PRO A 312 22.44 -19.46 4.38
CA PRO A 312 21.02 -19.48 4.03
C PRO A 312 20.10 -19.13 5.21
N ILE A 313 20.48 -19.46 6.45
CA ILE A 313 19.74 -19.07 7.67
C ILE A 313 19.77 -17.54 7.84
N ALA A 314 20.91 -16.90 7.61
CA ALA A 314 21.06 -15.44 7.68
C ALA A 314 20.21 -14.75 6.60
N ILE A 315 20.20 -15.27 5.37
CA ILE A 315 19.33 -14.75 4.29
C ILE A 315 17.85 -14.87 4.69
N ALA A 316 17.42 -16.04 5.17
CA ALA A 316 16.04 -16.25 5.62
C ALA A 316 15.67 -15.29 6.77
N SER A 317 16.57 -15.11 7.73
CA SER A 317 16.38 -14.20 8.87
C SER A 317 16.29 -12.74 8.42
N LEU A 318 17.14 -12.30 7.50
CA LEU A 318 17.10 -10.95 6.94
C LEU A 318 15.77 -10.67 6.21
N ILE A 319 15.23 -11.65 5.49
CA ILE A 319 13.91 -11.55 4.85
C ILE A 319 12.81 -11.40 5.90
N ILE A 320 12.83 -12.20 6.98
CA ILE A 320 11.84 -12.12 8.08
C ILE A 320 11.91 -10.77 8.79
N PHE A 321 13.12 -10.28 9.12
CA PHE A 321 13.28 -8.97 9.73
C PHE A 321 12.82 -7.84 8.80
N GLY A 322 13.15 -7.92 7.51
CA GLY A 322 12.65 -6.98 6.51
C GLY A 322 11.13 -6.96 6.47
N LEU A 323 10.49 -8.14 6.46
CA LEU A 323 9.04 -8.28 6.47
C LEU A 323 8.40 -7.65 7.72
N GLY A 324 8.98 -7.89 8.89
CA GLY A 324 8.55 -7.25 10.14
C GLY A 324 8.66 -5.72 10.12
N ARG A 325 9.77 -5.20 9.58
CA ARG A 325 9.95 -3.74 9.40
C ARG A 325 8.96 -3.15 8.41
N ARG A 326 8.67 -3.85 7.31
CA ARG A 326 7.67 -3.41 6.32
C ARG A 326 6.27 -3.39 6.92
N TRP A 327 5.91 -4.40 7.71
CA TRP A 327 4.63 -4.42 8.42
C TRP A 327 4.49 -3.25 9.39
N ALA A 328 5.55 -2.90 10.14
CA ALA A 328 5.53 -1.73 11.00
C ALA A 328 5.27 -0.42 10.24
N TRP A 329 5.90 -0.22 9.07
CA TRP A 329 5.63 0.96 8.23
C TRP A 329 4.20 1.00 7.69
N VAL A 330 3.63 -0.14 7.31
CA VAL A 330 2.22 -0.22 6.87
C VAL A 330 1.27 0.14 8.01
N GLU A 331 1.60 -0.24 9.24
CA GLU A 331 0.80 0.08 10.43
C GLU A 331 0.90 1.56 10.80
N ASP A 332 2.10 2.17 10.72
CA ASP A 332 2.27 3.62 10.84
C ASP A 332 1.45 4.39 9.79
N ASP A 333 1.51 3.96 8.52
CA ASP A 333 0.73 4.55 7.43
C ASP A 333 -0.78 4.39 7.70
N ARG A 334 -1.21 3.26 8.25
CA ARG A 334 -2.61 2.99 8.60
C ARG A 334 -3.13 3.97 9.65
N GLU A 335 -2.32 4.30 10.66
CA GLU A 335 -2.69 5.33 11.65
C GLU A 335 -2.79 6.71 11.02
N LYS A 336 -1.88 7.07 10.11
CA LYS A 336 -1.96 8.34 9.36
C LYS A 336 -3.22 8.39 8.49
N ALA A 337 -3.56 7.30 7.81
CA ALA A 337 -4.76 7.22 6.98
C ALA A 337 -6.04 7.41 7.82
N LEU A 338 -6.06 6.90 9.05
CA LEU A 338 -7.17 7.13 9.98
C LEU A 338 -7.30 8.60 10.40
N ARG A 339 -6.20 9.34 10.50
CA ARG A 339 -6.20 10.77 10.86
C ARG A 339 -6.61 11.67 9.69
N ILE A 340 -6.11 11.36 8.49
CA ILE A 340 -6.31 12.19 7.27
C ILE A 340 -7.57 11.77 6.50
N GLN A 341 -8.14 10.60 6.82
CA GLN A 341 -9.33 10.01 6.18
C GLN A 341 -9.17 9.75 4.68
N THR A 342 -7.94 9.45 4.25
CA THR A 342 -7.61 9.16 2.85
C THR A 342 -6.65 7.97 2.77
N THR A 343 -6.67 7.26 1.65
CA THR A 343 -5.70 6.21 1.29
C THR A 343 -4.75 6.66 0.18
N ARG A 344 -4.87 7.93 -0.26
CA ARG A 344 -3.99 8.55 -1.26
C ARG A 344 -3.39 9.82 -0.67
N SER A 345 -2.13 9.75 -0.25
CA SER A 345 -1.39 10.90 0.29
C SER A 345 0.10 10.70 0.09
N ASP A 346 0.79 11.79 -0.20
CA ASP A 346 2.25 11.89 -0.22
C ASP A 346 2.91 11.60 1.14
N GLN A 347 2.13 11.60 2.23
CA GLN A 347 2.60 11.26 3.58
C GLN A 347 2.71 9.75 3.83
N PHE A 348 2.14 8.91 2.95
CA PHE A 348 2.26 7.45 3.04
C PHE A 348 3.60 7.00 2.47
N ARG A 349 4.26 6.09 3.19
CA ARG A 349 5.58 5.58 2.82
C ARG A 349 5.50 4.43 1.81
N ILE A 350 4.46 3.59 1.94
CA ILE A 350 4.26 2.36 1.15
C ILE A 350 2.84 2.29 0.57
N GLY A 351 1.84 2.61 1.39
CA GLY A 351 0.41 2.48 1.06
C GLY A 351 -0.23 1.14 1.51
N PHE A 352 -1.45 0.87 1.03
CA PHE A 352 -2.35 -0.17 1.59
C PHE A 352 -2.65 -1.33 0.64
N ALA A 353 -1.77 -1.60 -0.33
CA ALA A 353 -2.00 -2.62 -1.35
C ALA A 353 -2.07 -4.06 -0.78
N ASN A 354 -1.31 -4.36 0.27
CA ASN A 354 -1.25 -5.68 0.90
C ASN A 354 -1.35 -5.54 2.43
N ASP A 355 -2.20 -6.34 3.06
CA ASP A 355 -2.21 -6.53 4.51
C ASP A 355 -1.13 -7.58 4.83
N LEU A 356 0.01 -7.13 5.39
CA LEU A 356 1.18 -7.97 5.63
C LEU A 356 1.13 -8.73 6.97
N ARG A 357 0.02 -8.62 7.69
CA ARG A 357 -0.11 -9.17 9.05
C ARG A 357 0.17 -10.67 9.09
N ASP A 358 -0.50 -11.44 8.24
CA ASP A 358 -0.43 -12.91 8.30
C ASP A 358 0.93 -13.41 7.82
N GLU A 359 1.53 -12.73 6.83
CA GLU A 359 2.86 -13.02 6.30
C GLU A 359 3.93 -12.70 7.34
N ALA A 360 3.84 -11.56 8.05
CA ALA A 360 4.78 -11.20 9.11
C ALA A 360 4.71 -12.18 10.28
N LEU A 361 3.50 -12.56 10.72
CA LEU A 361 3.32 -13.57 11.77
C LEU A 361 3.88 -14.93 11.35
N MET A 362 3.66 -15.35 10.11
CA MET A 362 4.24 -16.58 9.59
C MET A 362 5.77 -16.49 9.47
N GLY A 363 6.31 -15.34 9.07
CA GLY A 363 7.74 -15.07 9.08
C GLY A 363 8.34 -15.21 10.49
N TYR A 364 7.70 -14.64 11.51
CA TYR A 364 8.13 -14.81 12.90
C TYR A 364 8.02 -16.26 13.37
N ALA A 365 6.99 -17.00 12.94
CA ALA A 365 6.88 -18.42 13.24
C ALA A 365 8.05 -19.24 12.68
N TRP A 366 8.66 -18.82 11.56
CA TRP A 366 9.86 -19.48 11.03
C TRP A 366 11.10 -19.32 11.93
N LEU A 367 11.14 -18.34 12.85
CA LEU A 367 12.24 -18.22 13.81
C LEU A 367 12.32 -19.43 14.74
N PHE A 368 11.20 -20.11 15.03
CA PHE A 368 11.20 -21.37 15.80
C PHE A 368 11.92 -22.53 15.10
N VAL A 369 12.15 -22.43 13.79
CA VAL A 369 12.92 -23.40 13.01
C VAL A 369 14.34 -22.88 12.77
N LEU A 370 14.48 -21.60 12.39
CA LEU A 370 15.77 -21.01 12.03
C LEU A 370 16.72 -20.85 13.22
N VAL A 371 16.22 -20.49 14.40
CA VAL A 371 17.06 -20.31 15.60
C VAL A 371 17.69 -21.63 16.06
N PRO A 372 16.94 -22.74 16.23
CA PRO A 372 17.53 -24.05 16.51
C PRO A 372 18.53 -24.51 15.45
N LEU A 373 18.24 -24.26 14.17
CA LEU A 373 19.17 -24.57 13.08
C LEU A 373 20.48 -23.75 13.19
N ALA A 374 20.39 -22.47 13.56
CA ALA A 374 21.55 -21.63 13.80
C ALA A 374 22.37 -22.15 14.99
N LEU A 375 21.71 -22.49 16.10
CA LEU A 375 22.37 -23.07 17.28
C LEU A 375 23.08 -24.38 16.96
N ARG A 376 22.47 -25.27 16.19
CA ARG A 376 23.11 -26.50 15.70
C ARG A 376 24.38 -26.20 14.89
N GLN A 377 24.32 -25.27 13.95
CA GLN A 377 25.46 -24.90 13.10
C GLN A 377 26.60 -24.24 13.92
N ILE A 378 26.24 -23.41 14.90
CA ILE A 378 27.18 -22.79 15.85
C ILE A 378 27.83 -23.88 16.73
N GLN A 379 27.03 -24.82 17.26
CA GLN A 379 27.53 -25.93 18.07
C GLN A 379 28.53 -26.78 17.31
N MET A 380 28.21 -27.18 16.08
CA MET A 380 29.10 -27.97 15.24
C MET A 380 30.44 -27.28 14.96
N HIS A 381 30.49 -25.94 15.01
CA HIS A 381 31.71 -25.18 14.74
C HIS A 381 32.53 -24.86 16.00
N PHE A 382 31.88 -24.57 17.13
CA PHE A 382 32.54 -24.06 18.33
C PHE A 382 32.53 -25.03 19.53
N ASP A 383 31.83 -26.17 19.44
CA ASP A 383 31.65 -27.16 20.52
C ASP A 383 31.27 -26.55 21.89
N LEU A 384 30.22 -25.74 21.88
CA LEU A 384 29.70 -24.98 23.02
C LEU A 384 28.72 -25.75 23.92
N PHE A 385 28.24 -26.93 23.53
CA PHE A 385 27.22 -27.71 24.25
C PHE A 385 27.66 -29.16 24.44
N GLU A 386 27.32 -29.74 25.58
CA GLU A 386 27.66 -31.11 25.98
C GLU A 386 26.38 -31.96 25.99
N PRO A 387 26.29 -33.08 25.24
CA PRO A 387 25.10 -33.93 25.28
C PRO A 387 25.01 -34.66 26.63
N VAL A 388 23.80 -34.75 27.18
CA VAL A 388 23.56 -35.35 28.52
C VAL A 388 23.72 -36.87 28.52
N ASP A 389 23.40 -37.54 27.41
CA ASP A 389 23.47 -38.98 27.29
C ASP A 389 24.61 -39.40 26.33
N PRO A 390 25.62 -40.17 26.78
CA PRO A 390 26.73 -40.63 25.93
C PRO A 390 26.28 -41.53 24.77
N VAL A 391 25.09 -42.12 24.84
CA VAL A 391 24.53 -42.93 23.74
C VAL A 391 24.21 -42.07 22.51
N ILE A 392 23.90 -40.78 22.71
CA ILE A 392 23.73 -39.78 21.65
C ILE A 392 25.02 -39.60 20.83
N LEU A 393 26.20 -39.89 21.41
CA LEU A 393 27.49 -39.89 20.70
C LEU A 393 27.75 -41.17 19.88
N THR A 394 27.13 -42.30 20.24
CA THR A 394 27.40 -43.61 19.59
C THR A 394 26.54 -43.91 18.37
N GLY A 395 25.43 -43.20 18.18
CA GLY A 395 24.60 -43.22 16.97
C GLY A 395 24.99 -42.11 16.02
N ALA A 396 26.11 -42.27 15.30
CA ALA A 396 26.67 -41.30 14.35
C ALA A 396 26.78 -39.87 14.91
N ALA A 397 27.99 -39.48 15.32
CA ALA A 397 28.37 -38.14 15.79
C ALA A 397 28.16 -36.97 14.77
N GLN A 398 27.30 -37.16 13.75
CA GLN A 398 26.77 -36.15 12.83
C GLN A 398 25.23 -36.05 12.85
N SER A 399 24.52 -36.93 13.57
CA SER A 399 23.05 -37.08 13.54
C SER A 399 22.34 -36.89 14.88
N THR A 400 22.84 -36.04 15.78
CA THR A 400 21.95 -35.39 16.76
C THR A 400 20.85 -34.68 15.96
N GLY A 401 19.64 -35.23 15.95
CA GLY A 401 18.60 -34.87 14.98
C GLY A 401 18.14 -33.43 15.15
N LEU A 402 17.62 -32.81 14.09
CA LEU A 402 16.89 -31.53 14.16
C LEU A 402 15.87 -31.52 15.31
N VAL A 403 15.25 -32.67 15.56
CA VAL A 403 14.25 -32.89 16.61
C VAL A 403 14.84 -32.69 18.01
N GLU A 404 16.09 -33.07 18.27
CA GLU A 404 16.74 -32.89 19.58
C GLU A 404 17.06 -31.41 19.84
N TRP A 405 17.51 -30.69 18.80
CA TRP A 405 17.69 -29.24 18.86
C TRP A 405 16.37 -28.49 19.02
N LEU A 406 15.30 -28.96 18.37
CA LEU A 406 13.95 -28.43 18.57
C LEU A 406 13.42 -28.72 19.98
N LYS A 407 13.71 -29.90 20.54
CA LYS A 407 13.36 -30.25 21.93
C LYS A 407 14.10 -29.36 22.91
N PHE A 408 15.42 -29.24 22.78
CA PHE A 408 16.24 -28.36 23.61
C PHE A 408 15.74 -26.92 23.59
N PHE A 409 15.61 -26.35 22.40
CA PHE A 409 15.15 -24.97 22.25
C PHE A 409 13.70 -24.80 22.71
N GLY A 410 12.83 -25.79 22.49
CA GLY A 410 11.46 -25.79 22.97
C GLY A 410 11.37 -25.81 24.50
N THR A 411 12.22 -26.58 25.18
CA THR A 411 12.34 -26.59 26.64
C THR A 411 12.88 -25.26 27.16
N GLU A 412 13.94 -24.72 26.54
CA GLU A 412 14.49 -23.41 26.92
C GLU A 412 13.51 -22.25 26.69
N LEU A 413 12.67 -22.32 25.65
CA LEU A 413 11.57 -21.39 25.43
C LEU A 413 10.42 -21.58 26.41
N ALA A 414 10.16 -22.80 26.87
CA ALA A 414 9.09 -23.06 27.83
C ALA A 414 9.42 -22.44 29.19
N LYS A 415 10.67 -22.56 29.66
CA LYS A 415 11.21 -21.77 30.79
C LYS A 415 11.25 -20.27 30.51
N GLY A 416 11.20 -19.93 29.23
CA GLY A 416 11.28 -18.64 28.55
C GLY A 416 10.23 -17.62 28.92
N VAL A 417 9.05 -17.98 28.47
CA VAL A 417 7.97 -17.04 28.18
C VAL A 417 7.20 -16.79 29.47
N PRO A 418 6.87 -15.52 29.82
CA PRO A 418 6.13 -15.19 31.05
C PRO A 418 4.77 -15.89 31.22
N ILE A 419 4.24 -16.47 30.14
CA ILE A 419 2.99 -17.27 30.11
C ILE A 419 3.29 -18.78 30.22
N VAL A 420 4.51 -19.21 29.85
CA VAL A 420 4.92 -20.62 29.71
C VAL A 420 5.90 -21.08 30.80
N ASP A 421 6.37 -20.19 31.68
CA ASP A 421 7.23 -20.47 32.87
C ASP A 421 6.63 -21.48 33.89
N TRP A 422 5.51 -22.11 33.54
CA TRP A 422 4.92 -23.24 34.25
C TRP A 422 5.90 -24.43 34.35
N VAL A 423 6.86 -24.58 33.43
CA VAL A 423 7.83 -25.69 33.50
C VAL A 423 8.69 -25.61 34.77
N ASP A 424 9.24 -24.43 35.06
CA ASP A 424 10.04 -24.21 36.27
C ASP A 424 9.14 -24.04 37.51
N ILE A 425 7.95 -23.43 37.37
CA ILE A 425 7.00 -23.23 38.49
C ILE A 425 6.38 -24.55 38.97
N TYR A 426 6.06 -25.49 38.07
CA TYR A 426 5.48 -26.80 38.42
C TYR A 426 6.52 -27.92 38.48
N ASP A 427 7.82 -27.58 38.46
CA ASP A 427 8.94 -28.50 38.64
C ASP A 427 8.85 -29.74 37.73
N VAL A 428 8.53 -29.50 36.45
CA VAL A 428 8.37 -30.56 35.47
C VAL A 428 9.75 -31.10 35.14
N THR A 429 10.09 -32.28 35.66
CA THR A 429 11.36 -32.96 35.35
C THR A 429 11.45 -33.23 33.85
N GLN A 430 12.22 -32.41 33.14
CA GLN A 430 12.54 -32.59 31.73
C GLN A 430 14.00 -33.00 31.60
N GLU A 431 14.26 -34.10 30.88
CA GLU A 431 15.61 -34.47 30.47
C GLU A 431 16.03 -33.54 29.32
N GLU A 432 16.83 -32.53 29.62
CA GLU A 432 17.45 -31.69 28.60
C GLU A 432 18.47 -32.50 27.81
N PRO A 433 18.44 -32.47 26.46
CA PRO A 433 19.39 -33.25 25.67
C PRO A 433 20.79 -32.62 25.63
N PHE A 434 20.94 -31.34 25.95
CA PHE A 434 22.22 -30.61 25.89
C PHE A 434 22.43 -29.71 27.11
N ILE A 435 23.68 -29.61 27.58
CA ILE A 435 24.13 -28.72 28.66
C ILE A 435 25.11 -27.67 28.08
N PRO A 436 24.94 -26.37 28.35
CA PRO A 436 25.84 -25.32 27.86
C PRO A 436 27.23 -25.35 28.54
N LYS A 437 28.30 -25.37 27.74
CA LYS A 437 29.71 -25.31 28.18
C LYS A 437 30.18 -23.85 28.32
N GLY A 438 30.43 -23.42 29.55
CA GLY A 438 31.03 -22.12 29.83
C GLY A 438 30.15 -20.90 29.50
N ALA A 439 30.73 -19.70 29.62
CA ALA A 439 30.02 -18.43 29.50
C ALA A 439 29.46 -18.17 28.09
N ALA A 440 30.23 -18.48 27.05
CA ALA A 440 29.85 -18.24 25.65
C ALA A 440 28.57 -19.00 25.25
N ALA A 441 28.44 -20.27 25.64
CA ALA A 441 27.25 -21.07 25.38
C ALA A 441 26.02 -20.48 26.07
N ARG A 442 26.16 -20.08 27.34
CA ARG A 442 25.10 -19.44 28.12
C ARG A 442 24.65 -18.12 27.50
N HIS A 443 25.58 -17.29 27.00
CA HIS A 443 25.23 -16.04 26.32
C HIS A 443 24.47 -16.27 25.02
N ILE A 444 24.84 -17.29 24.25
CA ILE A 444 24.16 -17.60 22.99
C ILE A 444 22.74 -18.10 23.25
N VAL A 445 22.55 -18.99 24.24
CA VAL A 445 21.20 -19.39 24.71
C VAL A 445 20.41 -18.16 25.17
N PHE A 446 21.00 -17.31 26.00
CA PHE A 446 20.34 -16.09 26.48
C PHE A 446 19.93 -15.15 25.34
N ILE A 447 20.81 -14.84 24.38
CA ILE A 447 20.52 -13.95 23.25
C ILE A 447 19.43 -14.55 22.35
N SER A 448 19.52 -15.84 22.05
CA SER A 448 18.51 -16.52 21.22
C SER A 448 17.12 -16.52 21.86
N ARG A 449 17.06 -16.73 23.19
CA ARG A 449 15.84 -16.62 23.99
C ARG A 449 15.29 -15.19 23.99
N LEU A 450 16.12 -14.21 24.31
CA LEU A 450 15.73 -12.79 24.32
C LEU A 450 15.13 -12.36 22.97
N LEU A 451 15.75 -12.79 21.86
CA LEU A 451 15.28 -12.48 20.51
C LEU A 451 13.89 -13.06 20.25
N VAL A 452 13.67 -14.34 20.53
CA VAL A 452 12.38 -14.99 20.27
C VAL A 452 11.30 -14.48 21.23
N ASP A 453 11.63 -14.28 22.51
CA ASP A 453 10.69 -13.78 23.51
C ASP A 453 10.19 -12.38 23.15
N VAL A 454 11.10 -11.46 22.78
CA VAL A 454 10.72 -10.10 22.35
C VAL A 454 9.83 -10.16 21.11
N VAL A 455 10.17 -10.99 20.13
CA VAL A 455 9.37 -11.13 18.89
C VAL A 455 8.00 -11.73 19.19
N LEU A 456 7.90 -12.74 20.06
CA LEU A 456 6.66 -13.40 20.43
C LEU A 456 5.74 -12.44 21.19
N ILE A 457 6.26 -11.74 22.19
CA ILE A 457 5.52 -10.75 22.97
C ILE A 457 5.05 -9.61 22.05
N ALA A 458 5.93 -9.10 21.18
CA ALA A 458 5.57 -8.05 20.22
C ALA A 458 4.45 -8.51 19.28
N ALA A 459 4.58 -9.70 18.70
CA ALA A 459 3.58 -10.28 17.81
C ALA A 459 2.22 -10.48 18.51
N LEU A 460 2.20 -10.98 19.75
CA LEU A 460 0.97 -11.14 20.54
C LEU A 460 0.32 -9.81 20.88
N LEU A 461 1.09 -8.86 21.43
CA LEU A 461 0.58 -7.53 21.78
C LEU A 461 0.00 -6.83 20.55
N GLN A 462 0.67 -6.94 19.41
CA GLN A 462 0.19 -6.35 18.16
C GLN A 462 -1.05 -7.06 17.63
N ALA A 463 -1.13 -8.40 17.70
CA ALA A 463 -2.33 -9.14 17.34
C ALA A 463 -3.54 -8.76 18.22
N PHE A 464 -3.33 -8.60 19.54
CA PHE A 464 -4.37 -8.12 20.45
C PHE A 464 -4.75 -6.67 20.16
N GLY A 465 -3.78 -5.79 19.90
CA GLY A 465 -4.01 -4.39 19.54
C GLY A 465 -4.88 -4.25 18.28
N ILE A 466 -4.57 -4.99 17.22
CA ILE A 466 -5.37 -5.01 15.98
C ILE A 466 -6.77 -5.53 16.25
N MET A 467 -6.92 -6.63 17.02
CA MET A 467 -8.23 -7.19 17.34
C MET A 467 -9.09 -6.21 18.14
N GLN A 468 -8.51 -5.58 19.17
CA GLN A 468 -9.21 -4.59 20.00
C GLN A 468 -9.60 -3.36 19.18
N ARG A 469 -8.70 -2.84 18.34
CA ARG A 469 -8.98 -1.68 17.49
C ARG A 469 -10.06 -1.98 16.45
N ASN A 470 -9.99 -3.10 15.74
CA ASN A 470 -11.01 -3.48 14.76
C ASN A 470 -12.39 -3.65 15.43
N LYS A 471 -12.44 -4.21 16.65
CA LYS A 471 -13.67 -4.33 17.43
C LYS A 471 -14.18 -2.98 17.91
N ALA A 472 -13.28 -2.09 18.35
CA ALA A 472 -13.62 -0.74 18.77
C ALA A 472 -14.19 0.07 17.59
N GLN A 473 -13.53 0.05 16.43
CA GLN A 473 -14.02 0.74 15.23
C GLN A 473 -15.40 0.23 14.80
N LYS A 474 -15.61 -1.09 14.75
CA LYS A 474 -16.95 -1.64 14.44
C LYS A 474 -18.01 -1.15 15.41
N ARG A 475 -17.72 -1.12 16.72
CA ARG A 475 -18.64 -0.61 17.74
C ARG A 475 -18.90 0.89 17.58
N LEU A 476 -17.87 1.69 17.31
CA LEU A 476 -17.99 3.12 17.08
C LEU A 476 -18.83 3.42 15.82
N PHE A 477 -18.63 2.63 14.77
CA PHE A 477 -19.43 2.72 13.55
C PHE A 477 -20.88 2.32 13.83
N GLU A 478 -21.12 1.16 14.46
CA GLU A 478 -22.45 0.72 14.89
C GLU A 478 -23.14 1.71 15.84
N ALA A 479 -22.38 2.52 16.57
CA ALA A 479 -22.88 3.56 17.46
C ALA A 479 -23.12 4.91 16.75
N GLY A 480 -22.78 5.07 15.47
CA GLY A 480 -22.91 6.36 14.76
C GLY A 480 -21.79 7.37 15.04
N GLN A 481 -20.72 6.96 15.73
CA GLN A 481 -19.63 7.84 16.18
C GLN A 481 -18.45 7.95 15.20
N ILE A 482 -18.32 7.04 14.26
CA ILE A 482 -17.37 7.16 13.14
C ILE A 482 -18.07 6.73 11.86
N ASP A 483 -17.75 7.37 10.74
CA ASP A 483 -18.36 7.20 9.42
C ASP A 483 -17.41 6.53 8.41
N PHE A 484 -16.24 6.07 8.87
CA PHE A 484 -15.28 5.34 8.05
C PHE A 484 -14.56 4.26 8.86
N PHE A 485 -13.95 3.32 8.15
CA PHE A 485 -13.09 2.27 8.72
C PHE A 485 -11.64 2.50 8.32
N ASP A 486 -10.72 1.81 9.00
CA ASP A 486 -9.36 1.71 8.48
C ASP A 486 -9.34 1.02 7.10
N PRO A 487 -8.30 1.26 6.27
CA PRO A 487 -8.26 0.78 4.89
C PRO A 487 -8.46 -0.74 4.71
N PHE A 488 -7.91 -1.55 5.62
CA PHE A 488 -8.01 -3.01 5.54
C PHE A 488 -9.38 -3.50 5.96
N LEU A 489 -9.92 -2.95 7.06
CA LEU A 489 -11.26 -3.29 7.52
C LEU A 489 -12.33 -2.80 6.54
N GLU A 490 -12.14 -1.63 5.92
CA GLU A 490 -13.02 -1.06 4.90
C GLU A 490 -13.10 -1.97 3.68
N SER A 491 -11.94 -2.36 3.13
CA SER A 491 -11.90 -3.27 1.99
C SER A 491 -12.61 -4.60 2.28
N HIS A 492 -12.42 -5.19 3.47
CA HIS A 492 -13.15 -6.38 3.88
C HIS A 492 -14.67 -6.11 4.03
N PHE A 493 -15.03 -4.98 4.64
CA PHE A 493 -16.42 -4.56 4.87
C PHE A 493 -17.22 -4.45 3.57
N PHE A 494 -16.68 -3.77 2.55
CA PHE A 494 -17.33 -3.61 1.25
C PHE A 494 -17.33 -4.91 0.45
N ARG A 495 -16.22 -5.68 0.45
CA ARG A 495 -16.17 -6.98 -0.25
C ARG A 495 -17.16 -8.00 0.31
N GLN A 496 -17.34 -8.05 1.63
CA GLN A 496 -18.30 -8.96 2.28
C GLN A 496 -19.76 -8.60 1.97
N ALA A 497 -20.02 -7.33 1.67
CA ALA A 497 -21.36 -6.83 1.37
C ALA A 497 -21.86 -7.23 -0.03
N HIS A 498 -20.95 -7.49 -0.97
CA HIS A 498 -21.24 -7.81 -2.36
C HIS A 498 -21.87 -9.21 -2.51
N ARG A 499 -23.01 -9.31 -3.21
CA ARG A 499 -23.74 -10.56 -3.48
C ARG A 499 -23.94 -10.84 -4.99
N GLY A 500 -23.24 -10.10 -5.85
CA GLY A 500 -23.40 -10.13 -7.30
C GLY A 500 -23.78 -8.76 -7.85
N THR A 501 -23.86 -8.66 -9.17
CA THR A 501 -24.23 -7.42 -9.87
C THR A 501 -25.73 -7.25 -9.90
N ASP A 502 -26.20 -6.01 -9.78
CA ASP A 502 -27.61 -5.67 -9.98
C ASP A 502 -28.00 -5.96 -11.45
N PRO A 503 -29.08 -6.72 -11.71
CA PRO A 503 -29.51 -7.06 -13.07
C PRO A 503 -29.99 -5.85 -13.88
N VAL A 504 -30.38 -4.75 -13.23
CA VAL A 504 -30.85 -3.52 -13.90
C VAL A 504 -29.68 -2.55 -14.15
N TYR A 505 -28.71 -2.51 -13.24
CA TYR A 505 -27.58 -1.58 -13.28
C TYR A 505 -26.24 -2.30 -13.11
N SER A 506 -25.54 -2.54 -14.23
CA SER A 506 -24.27 -3.29 -14.26
C SER A 506 -23.14 -2.69 -13.42
N ASN A 507 -23.24 -1.41 -13.03
CA ASN A 507 -22.27 -0.71 -12.19
C ASN A 507 -22.61 -0.71 -10.69
N ARG A 508 -23.67 -1.41 -10.27
CA ARG A 508 -24.13 -1.50 -8.88
C ARG A 508 -24.13 -2.94 -8.39
N ALA A 509 -23.84 -3.11 -7.10
CA ALA A 509 -23.91 -4.41 -6.46
C ALA A 509 -25.34 -4.68 -5.95
N LYS A 510 -25.76 -5.95 -6.02
CA LYS A 510 -26.74 -6.49 -5.07
C LYS A 510 -26.05 -6.63 -3.72
N VAL A 511 -26.58 -5.95 -2.70
CA VAL A 511 -25.96 -5.86 -1.38
C VAL A 511 -26.70 -6.75 -0.37
N SER A 512 -25.97 -7.31 0.60
CA SER A 512 -26.58 -8.11 1.67
C SER A 512 -27.48 -7.29 2.61
N ASP A 513 -28.58 -7.89 3.09
CA ASP A 513 -29.51 -7.23 4.02
C ASP A 513 -28.84 -6.85 5.34
N LYS A 514 -27.89 -7.66 5.82
CA LYS A 514 -27.11 -7.34 7.02
C LYS A 514 -26.35 -6.02 6.86
N PHE A 515 -25.76 -5.79 5.70
CA PHE A 515 -25.05 -4.54 5.41
C PHE A 515 -26.02 -3.37 5.26
N SER A 516 -27.12 -3.57 4.53
CA SER A 516 -28.09 -2.50 4.29
C SER A 516 -28.73 -2.00 5.59
N ASN A 517 -29.07 -2.93 6.51
CA ASN A 517 -29.61 -2.65 7.83
C ASN A 517 -28.57 -2.00 8.75
N LEU A 518 -27.31 -2.44 8.66
CA LEU A 518 -26.22 -1.85 9.43
C LEU A 518 -26.00 -0.37 9.06
N ILE A 519 -25.93 -0.04 7.76
CA ILE A 519 -25.79 1.36 7.32
C ILE A 519 -27.02 2.18 7.72
N ALA A 520 -28.24 1.63 7.60
CA ALA A 520 -29.45 2.33 8.01
C ALA A 520 -29.44 2.64 9.52
N SER A 521 -29.08 1.66 10.36
CA SER A 521 -28.93 1.86 11.81
C SER A 521 -27.82 2.85 12.16
N HIS A 522 -26.71 2.85 11.40
CA HIS A 522 -25.63 3.82 11.56
C HIS A 522 -26.12 5.25 11.29
N VAL A 523 -26.85 5.46 10.20
CA VAL A 523 -27.43 6.77 9.83
C VAL A 523 -28.38 7.26 10.93
N GLU A 524 -29.29 6.41 11.39
CA GLU A 524 -30.24 6.74 12.46
C GLU A 524 -29.54 7.20 13.74
N LYS A 525 -28.52 6.45 14.18
CA LYS A 525 -27.74 6.79 15.39
C LYS A 525 -26.86 8.02 15.19
N SER A 526 -26.32 8.22 13.99
CA SER A 526 -25.55 9.41 13.63
C SER A 526 -26.42 10.67 13.69
N ILE A 527 -27.67 10.60 13.22
CA ILE A 527 -28.66 11.66 13.36
C ILE A 527 -28.97 11.93 14.84
N ALA A 528 -29.20 10.87 15.63
CA ALA A 528 -29.46 10.99 17.07
C ALA A 528 -28.28 11.64 17.84
N GLN A 529 -27.05 11.55 17.32
CA GLN A 529 -25.85 12.19 17.86
C GLN A 529 -25.54 13.56 17.22
N PHE A 530 -26.45 14.13 16.43
CA PHE A 530 -26.29 15.41 15.73
C PHE A 530 -25.09 15.47 14.78
N ARG A 531 -24.67 14.33 14.20
CA ARG A 531 -23.52 14.23 13.27
C ARG A 531 -23.90 14.31 11.78
N GLY A 532 -25.13 14.70 11.48
CA GLY A 532 -25.58 14.98 10.11
C GLY A 532 -26.10 13.79 9.32
N GLY A 533 -26.05 12.57 9.86
CA GLY A 533 -26.69 11.39 9.25
C GLY A 533 -26.03 10.89 7.97
N VAL A 534 -24.73 11.17 7.79
CA VAL A 534 -23.99 10.69 6.62
C VAL A 534 -23.79 9.17 6.75
N PRO A 535 -24.13 8.35 5.74
CA PRO A 535 -24.02 6.89 5.82
C PRO A 535 -22.57 6.39 5.80
N TYR A 536 -21.66 7.18 5.22
CA TYR A 536 -20.23 6.91 5.14
C TYR A 536 -19.46 8.18 4.75
N SER A 537 -18.18 8.27 5.11
CA SER A 537 -17.34 9.41 4.73
C SER A 537 -17.32 9.63 3.21
N LEU A 538 -17.67 10.85 2.79
CA LEU A 538 -17.73 11.23 1.36
C LEU A 538 -16.36 11.17 0.68
N GLN A 539 -15.30 11.51 1.42
CA GLN A 539 -13.92 11.44 0.92
C GLN A 539 -13.51 10.00 0.64
N ARG A 540 -13.79 9.08 1.59
CA ARG A 540 -13.56 7.65 1.39
C ARG A 540 -14.37 7.08 0.25
N LEU A 541 -15.65 7.45 0.15
CA LEU A 541 -16.51 6.99 -0.96
C LEU A 541 -15.97 7.43 -2.33
N ASN A 542 -15.45 8.65 -2.47
CA ASN A 542 -14.80 9.10 -3.71
C ASN A 542 -13.63 8.18 -4.11
N GLU A 543 -12.82 7.76 -3.15
CA GLU A 543 -11.71 6.84 -3.39
C GLU A 543 -12.21 5.43 -3.74
N LEU A 544 -13.25 4.94 -3.04
CA LEU A 544 -13.80 3.60 -3.24
C LEU A 544 -14.51 3.44 -4.60
N ILE A 545 -15.18 4.49 -5.10
CA ILE A 545 -15.80 4.47 -6.44
C ILE A 545 -14.74 4.39 -7.55
N SER A 546 -13.53 4.87 -7.27
CA SER A 546 -12.37 4.73 -8.16
C SER A 546 -11.46 3.55 -7.76
N SER A 547 -11.92 2.65 -6.88
CA SER A 547 -11.14 1.47 -6.48
C SER A 547 -10.93 0.52 -7.66
N LYS A 548 -9.75 -0.13 -7.68
CA LYS A 548 -9.41 -1.22 -8.61
C LYS A 548 -10.25 -2.46 -8.37
N SER A 549 -10.73 -2.66 -7.14
CA SER A 549 -11.59 -3.77 -6.78
C SER A 549 -13.01 -3.51 -7.30
N GLU A 550 -13.43 -4.31 -8.29
CA GLU A 550 -14.77 -4.19 -8.87
C GLU A 550 -15.87 -4.34 -7.81
N HIS A 551 -15.70 -5.26 -6.86
CA HIS A 551 -16.68 -5.49 -5.79
C HIS A 551 -16.82 -4.26 -4.88
N GLU A 552 -15.70 -3.65 -4.47
CA GLU A 552 -15.73 -2.45 -3.63
C GLU A 552 -16.40 -1.28 -4.36
N ARG A 553 -16.01 -1.06 -5.61
CA ARG A 553 -16.57 -0.01 -6.46
C ARG A 553 -18.08 -0.16 -6.63
N GLN A 554 -18.56 -1.37 -6.92
CA GLN A 554 -19.99 -1.61 -7.12
C GLN A 554 -20.81 -1.43 -5.84
N VAL A 555 -20.28 -1.83 -4.67
CA VAL A 555 -20.94 -1.62 -3.37
C VAL A 555 -20.90 -0.15 -2.96
N ALA A 556 -19.79 0.56 -3.20
CA ALA A 556 -19.69 2.00 -2.98
C ALA A 556 -20.71 2.75 -3.84
N ASN A 557 -20.83 2.42 -5.13
CA ASN A 557 -21.87 2.97 -6.01
C ASN A 557 -23.29 2.70 -5.50
N TRP A 558 -23.54 1.56 -4.86
CA TRP A 558 -24.82 1.26 -4.23
C TRP A 558 -25.11 2.18 -3.03
N VAL A 559 -24.13 2.40 -2.14
CA VAL A 559 -24.30 3.31 -0.98
C VAL A 559 -24.62 4.71 -1.47
N VAL A 560 -23.86 5.15 -2.46
CA VAL A 560 -23.99 6.47 -3.07
C VAL A 560 -25.36 6.68 -3.71
N TRP A 561 -25.87 5.68 -4.41
CA TRP A 561 -27.20 5.73 -5.02
C TRP A 561 -28.31 5.68 -3.95
N LYS A 562 -28.22 4.76 -2.98
CA LYS A 562 -29.27 4.56 -1.96
C LYS A 562 -29.50 5.79 -1.10
N TYR A 563 -28.44 6.52 -0.78
CA TYR A 563 -28.50 7.70 0.09
C TYR A 563 -28.34 9.01 -0.68
N ASP A 564 -28.35 8.96 -2.01
CA ASP A 564 -28.19 10.11 -2.89
C ASP A 564 -27.02 11.02 -2.46
N LEU A 565 -25.79 10.52 -2.58
CA LEU A 565 -24.58 11.24 -2.14
C LEU A 565 -23.88 11.93 -3.31
N LEU A 566 -23.38 13.14 -3.07
CA LEU A 566 -22.63 13.94 -4.05
C LEU A 566 -21.14 13.59 -4.02
N VAL A 567 -20.80 12.53 -4.72
CA VAL A 567 -19.46 11.91 -4.80
C VAL A 567 -19.13 11.55 -6.25
N GLY A 568 -17.83 11.52 -6.58
CA GLY A 568 -17.29 11.36 -7.93
C GLY A 568 -16.56 12.61 -8.43
N SER A 569 -16.35 12.67 -9.74
CA SER A 569 -15.78 13.85 -10.39
C SER A 569 -16.69 15.08 -10.22
N VAL A 570 -16.18 16.27 -10.49
CA VAL A 570 -17.02 17.50 -10.51
C VAL A 570 -18.22 17.31 -11.45
N GLU A 571 -18.03 16.66 -12.59
CA GLU A 571 -19.07 16.36 -13.57
C GLU A 571 -20.15 15.43 -13.00
N ASP A 572 -19.74 14.33 -12.34
CA ASP A 572 -20.68 13.40 -11.70
C ASP A 572 -21.50 14.08 -10.60
N ARG A 573 -20.84 14.94 -9.80
CA ARG A 573 -21.50 15.67 -8.71
C ARG A 573 -22.47 16.72 -9.22
N MET A 574 -22.10 17.45 -10.28
CA MET A 574 -23.01 18.40 -10.93
C MET A 574 -24.23 17.69 -11.53
N GLY A 575 -24.02 16.61 -12.28
CA GLY A 575 -25.13 15.86 -12.89
C GLY A 575 -26.08 15.23 -11.87
N ARG A 576 -25.57 14.72 -10.75
CA ARG A 576 -26.41 14.21 -9.65
C ARG A 576 -27.18 15.31 -8.95
N LEU A 577 -26.55 16.46 -8.70
CA LEU A 577 -27.23 17.60 -8.09
C LEU A 577 -28.33 18.13 -9.01
N GLU A 578 -28.06 18.18 -10.32
CA GLU A 578 -29.04 18.55 -11.35
C GLU A 578 -30.23 17.60 -11.32
N GLN A 579 -29.97 16.29 -11.37
CA GLN A 579 -31.02 15.27 -11.30
C GLN A 579 -31.84 15.41 -10.00
N ARG A 580 -31.17 15.55 -8.85
CA ARG A 580 -31.84 15.75 -7.56
C ARG A 580 -32.78 16.95 -7.58
N TRP A 581 -32.31 18.09 -8.09
CA TRP A 581 -33.13 19.30 -8.14
C TRP A 581 -34.28 19.17 -9.15
N SER A 582 -34.06 18.47 -10.27
CA SER A 582 -35.11 18.15 -11.24
C SER A 582 -36.20 17.27 -10.63
N ASP A 583 -35.82 16.16 -9.99
CA ASP A 583 -36.74 15.21 -9.36
C ASP A 583 -37.60 15.87 -8.27
N ILE A 584 -37.01 16.82 -7.52
CA ILE A 584 -37.72 17.59 -6.49
C ILE A 584 -38.76 18.54 -7.10
N LEU A 585 -38.44 19.18 -8.21
CA LEU A 585 -39.33 20.15 -8.85
C LEU A 585 -40.54 19.49 -9.54
N GLU A 586 -40.48 18.18 -9.80
CA GLU A 586 -41.60 17.40 -10.33
C GLU A 586 -42.60 16.97 -9.24
N LEU A 587 -42.22 17.07 -7.95
CA LEU A 587 -43.03 16.63 -6.81
C LEU A 587 -43.60 17.84 -6.03
N PRO A 588 -44.94 18.04 -5.98
CA PRO A 588 -45.56 19.20 -5.34
C PRO A 588 -45.18 19.38 -3.85
N GLU A 589 -45.10 18.29 -3.09
CA GLU A 589 -44.74 18.29 -1.66
C GLU A 589 -43.26 18.65 -1.44
N ALA A 590 -42.38 18.31 -2.39
CA ALA A 590 -40.97 18.62 -2.31
C ALA A 590 -40.67 20.07 -2.74
N LEU A 591 -41.51 20.62 -3.63
CA LEU A 591 -41.51 22.05 -3.97
C LEU A 591 -41.83 22.92 -2.75
N GLU A 592 -42.80 22.50 -1.94
CA GLU A 592 -43.16 23.15 -0.68
C GLU A 592 -41.98 23.12 0.30
N GLN A 593 -41.25 22.00 0.41
CA GLN A 593 -40.00 21.94 1.17
C GLN A 593 -38.91 22.88 0.61
N TRP A 594 -38.77 23.00 -0.71
CA TRP A 594 -37.82 23.91 -1.34
C TRP A 594 -38.12 25.36 -0.95
N ASP A 595 -39.38 25.77 -0.89
CA ASP A 595 -39.78 27.15 -0.62
C ASP A 595 -39.99 27.47 0.87
N GLU A 596 -40.30 26.49 1.70
CA GLU A 596 -40.64 26.71 3.13
C GLU A 596 -39.56 26.27 4.12
N ASN A 597 -38.52 25.52 3.70
CA ASN A 597 -37.47 25.04 4.61
C ASN A 597 -36.09 25.72 4.36
N PRO A 598 -35.76 26.79 5.11
CA PRO A 598 -34.47 27.50 4.97
C PRO A 598 -33.25 26.64 5.29
N GLN A 599 -33.36 25.68 6.21
CA GLN A 599 -32.24 24.81 6.58
C GLN A 599 -31.89 23.86 5.44
N TRP A 600 -32.92 23.31 4.78
CA TRP A 600 -32.76 22.45 3.63
C TRP A 600 -32.17 23.21 2.43
N ARG A 601 -32.69 24.40 2.11
CA ARG A 601 -32.11 25.27 1.07
C ARG A 601 -30.65 25.61 1.34
N ASN A 602 -30.30 25.93 2.59
CA ASN A 602 -28.92 26.23 2.96
C ASN A 602 -27.99 25.03 2.75
N ARG A 603 -28.43 23.79 2.99
CA ARG A 603 -27.65 22.59 2.63
C ARG A 603 -27.43 22.48 1.12
N GLN A 604 -28.48 22.60 0.32
CA GLN A 604 -28.35 22.54 -1.15
C GLN A 604 -27.42 23.63 -1.69
N ARG A 605 -27.48 24.83 -1.09
CA ARG A 605 -26.55 25.92 -1.40
C ARG A 605 -25.11 25.57 -1.07
N MET A 606 -24.85 25.07 0.13
CA MET A 606 -23.49 24.66 0.54
C MET A 606 -22.94 23.56 -0.37
N ASP A 607 -23.76 22.59 -0.75
CA ASP A 607 -23.38 21.51 -1.67
C ASP A 607 -23.02 22.07 -3.06
N PHE A 608 -23.82 22.99 -3.59
CA PHE A 608 -23.54 23.64 -4.87
C PHE A 608 -22.27 24.49 -4.82
N GLU A 609 -22.12 25.36 -3.80
CA GLU A 609 -20.93 26.20 -3.61
C GLU A 609 -19.66 25.34 -3.46
N ARG A 610 -19.73 24.20 -2.77
CA ARG A 610 -18.61 23.26 -2.65
C ARG A 610 -18.20 22.68 -3.99
N ILE A 611 -19.17 22.27 -4.81
CA ILE A 611 -18.90 21.76 -6.17
C ILE A 611 -18.24 22.84 -7.04
N LEU A 612 -18.71 24.08 -6.96
CA LEU A 612 -18.12 25.21 -7.70
C LEU A 612 -16.69 25.52 -7.25
N ASN A 613 -16.42 25.50 -5.94
CA ASN A 613 -15.07 25.69 -5.42
C ASN A 613 -14.12 24.62 -5.94
N ASP A 614 -14.50 23.34 -5.89
CA ASP A 614 -13.69 22.25 -6.41
C ASP A 614 -13.46 22.38 -7.93
N ALA A 615 -14.50 22.78 -8.67
CA ALA A 615 -14.43 23.02 -10.11
C ALA A 615 -13.44 24.13 -10.51
N ARG A 616 -13.22 25.12 -9.62
CA ARG A 616 -12.29 26.23 -9.84
C ARG A 616 -10.81 25.80 -9.74
N PHE A 617 -10.50 24.81 -8.91
CA PHE A 617 -9.13 24.34 -8.66
C PHE A 617 -8.71 23.20 -9.60
N GLU A 618 -9.64 22.57 -10.31
CA GLU A 618 -9.35 21.58 -11.35
C GLU A 618 -8.70 22.28 -12.56
N ARG A 619 -7.52 21.81 -13.03
CA ARG A 619 -6.78 22.45 -14.14
C ARG A 619 -7.70 22.63 -15.36
N THR A 620 -7.75 23.87 -15.86
CA THR A 620 -8.64 24.41 -16.91
C THR A 620 -8.55 23.78 -18.30
N ASP A 621 -7.64 22.81 -18.51
CA ASP A 621 -7.33 22.29 -19.84
C ASP A 621 -8.46 21.44 -20.47
N TYR A 622 -9.50 21.08 -19.71
CA TYR A 622 -10.66 20.32 -20.22
C TYR A 622 -12.00 20.71 -19.55
N TRP A 623 -12.38 21.99 -19.51
CA TRP A 623 -13.80 22.31 -19.27
C TRP A 623 -14.63 21.80 -20.46
N ARG A 624 -15.44 20.75 -20.28
CA ARG A 624 -16.16 20.06 -21.37
C ARG A 624 -17.62 20.51 -21.47
N GLU A 625 -18.23 20.25 -22.62
CA GLU A 625 -19.64 20.57 -22.89
C GLU A 625 -20.65 20.00 -21.86
N PRO A 626 -20.55 18.74 -21.38
CA PRO A 626 -21.49 18.21 -20.39
C PRO A 626 -21.50 19.03 -19.10
N ARG A 627 -20.32 19.46 -18.61
CA ARG A 627 -20.20 20.31 -17.42
C ARG A 627 -20.89 21.65 -17.60
N SER A 628 -20.73 22.30 -18.76
CA SER A 628 -21.43 23.54 -19.08
C SER A 628 -22.96 23.35 -19.13
N LYS A 629 -23.45 22.21 -19.64
CA LYS A 629 -24.89 21.90 -19.69
C LYS A 629 -25.46 21.71 -18.28
N SER A 630 -24.85 20.86 -17.47
CA SER A 630 -25.30 20.62 -16.10
C SER A 630 -25.23 21.89 -15.25
N LEU A 631 -24.18 22.71 -15.41
CA LEU A 631 -24.10 23.98 -14.71
C LEU A 631 -25.20 24.97 -15.17
N SER A 632 -25.54 25.00 -16.47
CA SER A 632 -26.65 25.81 -16.98
C SER A 632 -28.01 25.37 -16.42
N ALA A 633 -28.24 24.07 -16.34
CA ALA A 633 -29.46 23.49 -15.73
C ALA A 633 -29.55 23.78 -14.23
N LEU A 634 -28.45 23.62 -13.48
CA LEU A 634 -28.38 24.00 -12.06
C LEU A 634 -28.69 25.49 -11.85
N LEU A 635 -28.12 26.36 -12.69
CA LEU A 635 -28.37 27.80 -12.65
C LEU A 635 -29.84 28.14 -12.91
N LYS A 636 -30.52 27.37 -13.77
CA LYS A 636 -31.96 27.47 -14.02
C LYS A 636 -32.77 27.20 -12.76
N HIS A 637 -32.44 26.14 -12.00
CA HIS A 637 -33.17 25.79 -10.79
C HIS A 637 -33.05 26.83 -9.66
N VAL A 638 -31.93 27.57 -9.60
CA VAL A 638 -31.71 28.62 -8.59
C VAL A 638 -32.06 30.02 -9.09
N HIS A 639 -32.69 30.12 -10.26
CA HIS A 639 -33.11 31.35 -10.88
C HIS A 639 -33.98 32.20 -9.94
N GLY A 640 -33.66 33.50 -9.83
CA GLY A 640 -34.41 34.45 -9.00
C GLY A 640 -34.35 34.22 -7.48
N LYS A 641 -33.70 33.16 -6.98
CA LYS A 641 -33.59 32.88 -5.54
C LYS A 641 -32.46 33.72 -4.91
N PRO A 642 -32.72 34.51 -3.83
CA PRO A 642 -31.72 35.40 -3.25
C PRO A 642 -30.59 34.67 -2.54
N ASP A 643 -30.87 33.51 -1.95
CA ASP A 643 -29.89 32.73 -1.18
C ASP A 643 -28.69 32.28 -2.03
N PHE A 644 -28.87 32.15 -3.35
CA PHE A 644 -27.87 31.58 -4.28
C PHE A 644 -27.10 32.64 -5.08
N ILE A 645 -27.21 33.94 -4.75
CA ILE A 645 -26.56 35.02 -5.53
C ILE A 645 -25.04 34.81 -5.64
N GLU A 646 -24.36 34.47 -4.54
CA GLU A 646 -22.90 34.26 -4.56
C GLU A 646 -22.51 32.99 -5.33
N ALA A 647 -23.31 31.92 -5.21
CA ALA A 647 -23.11 30.71 -6.01
C ALA A 647 -23.27 30.98 -7.51
N ARG A 648 -24.27 31.77 -7.92
CA ARG A 648 -24.44 32.19 -9.32
C ARG A 648 -23.23 32.98 -9.84
N LYS A 649 -22.73 33.96 -9.06
CA LYS A 649 -21.53 34.72 -9.41
C LYS A 649 -20.30 33.81 -9.57
N ALA A 650 -20.10 32.87 -8.65
CA ALA A 650 -19.00 31.91 -8.72
C ALA A 650 -19.10 31.02 -9.98
N ALA A 651 -20.30 30.55 -10.31
CA ALA A 651 -20.56 29.79 -11.54
C ALA A 651 -20.25 30.60 -12.81
N TYR A 652 -20.64 31.87 -12.86
CA TYR A 652 -20.32 32.75 -14.00
C TYR A 652 -18.82 32.98 -14.15
N ALA A 653 -18.11 33.18 -13.04
CA ALA A 653 -16.66 33.31 -13.04
C ALA A 653 -15.95 32.03 -13.53
N ILE A 654 -16.47 30.84 -13.18
CA ILE A 654 -15.90 29.58 -13.68
C ILE A 654 -16.13 29.46 -15.19
N LEU A 655 -17.35 29.73 -15.67
CA LEU A 655 -17.66 29.71 -17.10
C LEU A 655 -16.82 30.73 -17.88
N SER A 656 -16.52 31.90 -17.29
CA SER A 656 -15.75 32.94 -17.96
C SER A 656 -14.28 32.60 -18.20
N THR A 657 -13.73 31.66 -17.44
CA THR A 657 -12.35 31.18 -17.63
C THR A 657 -12.17 30.24 -18.83
N SER A 658 -13.27 29.75 -19.42
CA SER A 658 -13.24 28.82 -20.56
C SER A 658 -13.61 29.53 -21.87
N PRO A 659 -12.67 29.75 -22.80
CA PRO A 659 -12.95 30.37 -24.09
C PRO A 659 -13.59 29.40 -25.11
N SER A 660 -14.75 28.85 -24.75
CA SER A 660 -15.43 27.79 -25.49
C SER A 660 -16.86 28.16 -25.85
N LEU A 661 -17.37 27.63 -26.97
CA LEU A 661 -18.75 27.87 -27.41
C LEU A 661 -19.77 27.38 -26.38
N HIS A 662 -19.49 26.26 -25.70
CA HIS A 662 -20.38 25.71 -24.69
C HIS A 662 -20.45 26.58 -23.42
N ALA A 663 -19.34 27.19 -22.98
CA ALA A 663 -19.37 28.13 -21.86
C ALA A 663 -20.17 29.40 -22.19
N VAL A 664 -19.99 29.92 -23.42
CA VAL A 664 -20.76 31.04 -23.94
C VAL A 664 -22.26 30.73 -24.00
N ARG A 665 -22.64 29.53 -24.45
CA ARG A 665 -24.06 29.09 -24.48
C ARG A 665 -24.67 29.03 -23.07
N ALA A 666 -23.94 28.51 -22.09
CA ALA A 666 -24.39 28.47 -20.70
C ALA A 666 -24.60 29.87 -20.09
N LEU A 667 -23.71 30.83 -20.39
CA LEU A 667 -23.88 32.22 -19.94
C LEU A 667 -25.03 32.92 -20.69
N ALA A 668 -25.14 32.73 -22.00
CA ALA A 668 -26.23 33.29 -22.81
C ALA A 668 -27.60 32.77 -22.36
N ALA A 669 -27.66 31.52 -21.89
CA ALA A 669 -28.86 30.92 -21.32
C ALA A 669 -29.42 31.69 -20.12
N ARG A 670 -28.61 32.52 -19.43
CA ARG A 670 -29.05 33.38 -18.32
C ARG A 670 -29.45 34.79 -18.74
N VAL A 671 -29.23 35.15 -20.00
CA VAL A 671 -29.46 36.50 -20.53
C VAL A 671 -30.69 36.53 -21.45
N ILE A 672 -30.92 35.46 -22.19
CA ILE A 672 -31.91 35.37 -23.28
C ILE A 672 -33.06 34.43 -22.90
N SER A 673 -34.28 34.75 -23.32
CA SER A 673 -35.45 33.91 -23.12
C SER A 673 -35.45 32.67 -24.04
N PRO A 674 -36.12 31.57 -23.65
CA PRO A 674 -36.18 30.35 -24.48
C PRO A 674 -36.68 30.59 -25.90
N GLU A 675 -37.67 31.48 -26.07
CA GLU A 675 -38.28 31.82 -27.37
C GLU A 675 -37.28 32.43 -28.35
N VAL A 676 -36.35 33.24 -27.84
CA VAL A 676 -35.34 33.92 -28.65
C VAL A 676 -34.15 33.00 -28.92
N ALA A 677 -33.87 32.05 -28.03
CA ALA A 677 -32.74 31.13 -28.16
C ALA A 677 -32.77 30.35 -29.49
N GLU A 678 -33.95 30.02 -30.01
CA GLU A 678 -34.13 29.33 -31.30
C GLU A 678 -33.71 30.19 -32.51
N THR A 679 -33.65 31.51 -32.34
CA THR A 679 -33.26 32.46 -33.41
C THR A 679 -31.75 32.72 -33.45
N LEU A 680 -30.98 32.23 -32.46
CA LEU A 680 -29.55 32.44 -32.38
C LEU A 680 -28.77 31.53 -33.35
N PRO A 681 -27.62 32.00 -33.88
CA PRO A 681 -26.81 31.20 -34.79
C PRO A 681 -26.34 29.91 -34.10
N GLN A 682 -26.38 28.79 -34.82
CA GLN A 682 -25.99 27.48 -34.29
C GLN A 682 -26.81 26.98 -33.09
N MET A 683 -28.08 27.42 -32.95
CA MET A 683 -29.03 26.84 -32.01
C MET A 683 -30.20 26.18 -32.73
N SER A 684 -30.38 24.88 -32.50
CA SER A 684 -31.63 24.16 -32.83
C SER A 684 -32.57 24.18 -31.63
N LYS A 685 -33.86 23.91 -31.85
CA LYS A 685 -34.85 23.77 -30.78
C LYS A 685 -34.44 22.74 -29.71
N GLU A 686 -33.95 21.57 -30.15
CA GLU A 686 -33.41 20.55 -29.25
C GLU A 686 -32.20 21.04 -28.45
N SER A 687 -31.33 21.82 -29.09
CA SER A 687 -30.17 22.38 -28.40
C SER A 687 -30.56 23.45 -27.38
N ALA A 688 -31.49 24.35 -27.71
CA ALA A 688 -31.98 25.38 -26.79
C ALA A 688 -32.59 24.76 -25.53
N LEU A 689 -33.34 23.66 -25.68
CA LEU A 689 -33.85 22.86 -24.56
C LEU A 689 -32.71 22.26 -23.73
N ALA A 690 -31.70 21.68 -24.37
CA ALA A 690 -30.55 21.08 -23.67
C ALA A 690 -29.69 22.10 -22.89
N TRP A 691 -29.72 23.38 -23.25
CA TRP A 691 -29.01 24.46 -22.55
C TRP A 691 -29.87 25.15 -21.48
N SER A 692 -31.13 24.75 -21.31
CA SER A 692 -32.01 25.21 -20.23
C SER A 692 -32.24 26.74 -20.19
N PHE A 693 -32.31 27.42 -21.35
CA PHE A 693 -32.44 28.89 -21.45
C PHE A 693 -33.56 29.47 -20.55
N GLU A 694 -33.19 30.43 -19.69
CA GLU A 694 -34.12 31.18 -18.83
C GLU A 694 -33.45 32.49 -18.37
N ALA A 695 -33.91 33.63 -18.88
CA ALA A 695 -33.29 34.94 -18.65
C ALA A 695 -33.51 35.45 -17.23
N GLU A 696 -32.43 35.80 -16.49
CA GLU A 696 -32.48 36.27 -15.10
C GLU A 696 -33.51 37.40 -14.89
N PRO A 697 -34.26 37.46 -13.79
CA PRO A 697 -35.36 38.42 -13.66
C PRO A 697 -34.82 39.83 -13.37
N LYS A 698 -33.63 39.94 -12.76
CA LYS A 698 -32.99 41.20 -12.39
C LYS A 698 -31.99 41.65 -13.45
N ASP A 699 -32.12 42.91 -13.90
CA ASP A 699 -31.23 43.53 -14.89
C ASP A 699 -29.75 43.50 -14.47
N ALA A 700 -29.47 43.66 -13.18
CA ALA A 700 -28.12 43.58 -12.63
C ALA A 700 -27.49 42.17 -12.77
N GLU A 701 -28.29 41.10 -12.66
CA GLU A 701 -27.79 39.73 -12.80
C GLU A 701 -27.56 39.35 -14.27
N ARG A 702 -28.41 39.84 -15.18
CA ARG A 702 -28.16 39.77 -16.63
C ARG A 702 -26.87 40.51 -17.01
N ALA A 703 -26.64 41.69 -16.43
CA ALA A 703 -25.43 42.47 -16.66
C ALA A 703 -24.17 41.71 -16.20
N LEU A 704 -24.22 41.00 -15.06
CA LEU A 704 -23.10 40.17 -14.59
C LEU A 704 -22.77 39.02 -15.55
N ALA A 705 -23.78 38.30 -16.04
CA ALA A 705 -23.56 37.23 -17.02
C ALA A 705 -22.97 37.78 -18.34
N LEU A 706 -23.39 38.98 -18.76
CA LEU A 706 -22.82 39.69 -19.91
C LEU A 706 -21.39 40.15 -19.68
N ASP A 707 -21.05 40.67 -18.50
CA ASP A 707 -19.67 41.03 -18.17
C ASP A 707 -18.76 39.79 -18.21
N SER A 708 -19.22 38.63 -17.70
CA SER A 708 -18.52 37.34 -17.82
C SER A 708 -18.36 36.86 -19.27
N LEU A 709 -19.32 37.15 -20.17
CA LEU A 709 -19.14 36.92 -21.61
C LEU A 709 -18.03 37.83 -22.18
N GLY A 710 -17.91 39.06 -21.67
CA GLY A 710 -16.84 39.98 -22.02
C GLY A 710 -15.45 39.48 -21.64
N ASP A 711 -15.32 38.78 -20.52
CA ASP A 711 -14.07 38.14 -20.09
C ASP A 711 -13.68 36.98 -21.02
N ILE A 712 -14.67 36.18 -21.47
CA ILE A 712 -14.42 35.13 -22.48
C ILE A 712 -13.90 35.73 -23.79
N VAL A 713 -14.47 36.86 -24.22
CA VAL A 713 -13.99 37.57 -25.43
C VAL A 713 -12.53 37.98 -25.28
N GLU A 714 -12.13 38.44 -24.10
CA GLU A 714 -10.75 38.83 -23.80
C GLU A 714 -9.79 37.62 -23.82
N LEU A 715 -10.20 36.50 -23.21
CA LEU A 715 -9.45 35.24 -23.25
C LEU A 715 -9.32 34.65 -24.66
N MET A 716 -10.37 34.76 -25.49
CA MET A 716 -10.31 34.35 -26.90
C MET A 716 -9.29 35.14 -27.71
N ASN A 717 -8.96 36.37 -27.29
CA ASN A 717 -7.94 37.17 -27.97
C ASN A 717 -6.54 36.62 -27.72
N THR A 718 -6.27 36.01 -26.55
CA THR A 718 -4.93 35.53 -26.17
C THR A 718 -4.65 34.06 -26.53
N THR A 719 -5.66 33.26 -26.84
CA THR A 719 -5.54 31.79 -27.06
C THR A 719 -5.72 31.39 -28.53
N THR A 720 -5.05 30.37 -29.05
CA THR A 720 -5.20 29.89 -30.45
C THR A 720 -6.28 28.82 -30.60
N LEU A 721 -7.56 29.21 -30.55
CA LEU A 721 -8.70 28.29 -30.70
C LEU A 721 -9.18 28.13 -32.16
N THR A 722 -9.50 26.90 -32.54
CA THR A 722 -10.07 26.55 -33.86
C THR A 722 -11.53 27.01 -34.06
N SER A 723 -12.27 27.28 -32.98
CA SER A 723 -13.71 27.65 -33.01
C SER A 723 -14.00 29.15 -32.84
N LYS A 724 -12.99 30.02 -32.80
CA LYS A 724 -13.14 31.46 -32.50
C LYS A 724 -14.23 32.18 -33.31
N LYS A 725 -14.27 31.95 -34.63
CA LYS A 725 -15.19 32.65 -35.53
C LYS A 725 -16.65 32.35 -35.17
N THR A 726 -16.92 31.10 -34.84
CA THR A 726 -18.23 30.62 -34.43
C THR A 726 -18.65 31.16 -33.09
N THR A 727 -17.78 31.06 -32.07
CA THR A 727 -18.05 31.59 -30.73
C THR A 727 -18.29 33.09 -30.78
N ARG A 728 -17.51 33.83 -31.57
CA ARG A 728 -17.69 35.28 -31.76
C ARG A 728 -19.04 35.65 -32.38
N ALA A 729 -19.42 34.99 -33.46
CA ALA A 729 -20.71 35.25 -34.12
C ALA A 729 -21.88 35.00 -33.17
N PHE A 730 -21.76 34.00 -32.29
CA PHE A 730 -22.75 33.73 -31.25
C PHE A 730 -22.82 34.85 -30.21
N VAL A 731 -21.69 35.30 -29.66
CA VAL A 731 -21.66 36.40 -28.68
C VAL A 731 -22.20 37.71 -29.27
N GLU A 732 -21.88 38.01 -30.53
CA GLU A 732 -22.38 39.19 -31.25
C GLU A 732 -23.91 39.17 -31.33
N ALA A 733 -24.50 38.05 -31.78
CA ALA A 733 -25.95 37.88 -31.86
C ALA A 733 -26.65 38.01 -30.49
N VAL A 734 -26.03 37.45 -29.43
CA VAL A 734 -26.53 37.58 -28.05
C VAL A 734 -26.57 39.04 -27.62
N CYS A 735 -25.49 39.78 -27.82
CA CYS A 735 -25.39 41.18 -27.41
C CYS A 735 -26.33 42.09 -28.22
N GLU A 736 -26.47 41.87 -29.52
CA GLU A 736 -27.39 42.63 -30.37
C GLU A 736 -28.84 42.48 -29.91
N HIS A 737 -29.25 41.28 -29.51
CA HIS A 737 -30.58 41.05 -28.95
C HIS A 737 -30.78 41.77 -27.60
N VAL A 738 -29.78 41.78 -26.73
CA VAL A 738 -29.88 42.50 -25.44
C VAL A 738 -30.05 44.01 -25.65
N LEU A 739 -29.42 44.57 -26.69
CA LEU A 739 -29.55 46.00 -27.00
C LEU A 739 -30.97 46.41 -27.41
N THR A 740 -31.77 45.49 -27.94
CA THR A 740 -33.18 45.75 -28.32
C THR A 740 -34.16 45.48 -27.17
N THR A 741 -33.68 44.89 -26.07
CA THR A 741 -34.49 44.53 -24.89
C THR A 741 -34.36 45.61 -23.79
N PRO A 742 -35.43 45.93 -23.03
CA PRO A 742 -35.35 46.90 -21.93
C PRO A 742 -34.45 46.42 -20.78
N GLY A 743 -33.46 47.25 -20.41
CA GLY A 743 -32.57 47.02 -19.27
C GLY A 743 -31.34 47.94 -19.32
N LYS A 744 -31.22 48.91 -18.40
CA LYS A 744 -30.15 49.92 -18.48
C LYS A 744 -28.76 49.31 -18.25
N MET A 745 -28.65 48.39 -17.28
CA MET A 745 -27.37 47.78 -16.91
C MET A 745 -26.95 46.71 -17.91
N SER A 746 -27.88 45.84 -18.33
CA SER A 746 -27.60 44.82 -19.35
C SER A 746 -27.27 45.43 -20.71
N GLN A 747 -27.94 46.50 -21.14
CA GLN A 747 -27.56 47.23 -22.36
C GLN A 747 -26.16 47.84 -22.27
N ALA A 748 -25.80 48.43 -21.12
CA ALA A 748 -24.46 48.98 -20.91
C ALA A 748 -23.38 47.89 -20.95
N ALA A 749 -23.63 46.73 -20.33
CA ALA A 749 -22.74 45.57 -20.39
C ALA A 749 -22.60 45.02 -21.83
N ALA A 750 -23.71 44.82 -22.54
CA ALA A 750 -23.71 44.35 -23.93
C ALA A 750 -22.91 45.29 -24.86
N ARG A 751 -23.00 46.62 -24.67
CA ARG A 751 -22.16 47.58 -25.42
C ARG A 751 -20.68 47.37 -25.15
N ARG A 752 -20.27 47.21 -23.89
CA ARG A 752 -18.86 46.94 -23.53
C ARG A 752 -18.34 45.67 -24.18
N VAL A 753 -19.13 44.59 -24.19
CA VAL A 753 -18.76 43.33 -24.83
C VAL A 753 -18.60 43.50 -26.35
N LEU A 754 -19.54 44.19 -27.00
CA LEU A 754 -19.45 44.50 -28.43
C LEU A 754 -18.25 45.39 -28.77
N ASP A 755 -17.88 46.33 -27.90
CA ASP A 755 -16.70 47.17 -28.09
C ASP A 755 -15.41 46.34 -27.97
N LYS A 756 -15.32 45.42 -27.00
CA LYS A 756 -14.23 44.43 -26.91
C LYS A 756 -14.14 43.57 -28.18
N LEU A 757 -15.29 43.12 -28.72
CA LEU A 757 -15.37 42.38 -29.97
C LEU A 757 -14.95 43.21 -31.19
N LYS A 758 -15.23 44.52 -31.22
CA LYS A 758 -14.89 45.43 -32.34
C LYS A 758 -13.44 45.85 -32.33
N GLY A 759 -12.81 46.03 -31.17
CA GLY A 759 -11.37 46.30 -31.04
C GLY A 759 -10.52 45.31 -31.83
N PHE A 760 -10.94 44.05 -31.85
CA PHE A 760 -10.32 42.97 -32.63
C PHE A 760 -10.52 43.04 -34.16
N LYS A 761 -11.58 43.69 -34.65
CA LYS A 761 -11.84 43.85 -36.11
C LYS A 761 -10.83 44.79 -36.79
N ARG A 762 -9.97 45.47 -36.02
CA ARG A 762 -8.93 46.39 -36.50
C ARG A 762 -7.50 45.82 -36.47
N GLU A 763 -7.27 44.68 -35.82
CA GLU A 763 -5.93 44.03 -35.70
C GLU A 763 -5.71 42.84 -36.66
N ILE A 764 -6.77 42.35 -37.33
CA ILE A 764 -6.72 41.46 -38.50
C ILE A 764 -6.88 42.32 -39.74
#